data_AF-A0A849HU80-F1
#
_entry.id   AF-A0A849HU80-F1
#
_cell.length_a   1.000
_cell.length_b   1.000
_cell.length_c   1.000
_cell.angle_alpha   90.00
_cell.angle_beta   90.00
_cell.angle_gamma   90.00
#
_symmetry.space_group_name_H-M   'P 1'
#
loop_
_entity.id
_entity.type
_entity.pdbx_description
1 polymer ?
#
loop_
_entity_poly.entity_id
_entity_poly.type
_entity_poly.pdbx_seq_one_letter_code
_entity_poly.pdbx_strand_id
1 'polypeptide(L)'
;MTSTPAPRRDGSVVALVVACLLVAAEFSGAYGVLDSMLPFSGFTALLGVGALTAVLTARDWLRGLPLVVLGAMACYVLALALSATQSTVNPTVTATAVTDGLKELVFVAVLLALVTASPRRWRWPALATSLAAPLALVCVFAPINEWVLGNTYSFGGFDTVTTALGVGVIAARHAGPVPDANFWGRFLVLALPFALVITTLLWRRVVRREPRRSVLLALVTSGGIVAILLSVYLTGSRGTFLAAAVALAVLVFAAGVPLRRLWWVVPAGAAVFVVPGVGSRLLSTFSVSENAQRAGADGSVIERLATQEVALRMIEQSPLTGIGPGGYAQVFAREAATTDLSLTRVVAPHNLYLALWSESGILGLLTWLALVVTACCLAVRALRVAAASPDPRVAGLRPYAAAALAGIVAWSVASAFLHLTYARILLIVIVLAAVLDREARAATAAEPDVVHDVGAHRTDRGSFVGEVRAGAGWAVGAGVISAVVAVAAAFALSGGSRTTLSGWLVPVDDGTYALSLRTRTAVLPTFAVALGSNSRSVVDAQGDPSSGLVTLTASAPNGPAAIAQLEEVAAGTPSVLEHTGLDRLYTVRWSEVRVVPSSDRLVTVVLAGAGGGLLGALAGVLAAIRRIRPRPAWHDLEETA
;
A
#
# COMPACT_ATOMS: atom_id res chain seq x y z
N MET A 1 43.78 -43.82 -2.44
CA MET A 1 43.37 -42.72 -1.54
C MET A 1 42.48 -41.77 -2.33
N THR A 2 41.18 -42.04 -2.34
CA THR A 2 40.15 -41.19 -2.97
C THR A 2 39.72 -40.14 -1.95
N SER A 3 40.23 -38.92 -2.08
CA SER A 3 39.79 -37.78 -1.28
C SER A 3 38.38 -37.39 -1.68
N THR A 4 37.38 -37.91 -0.95
CA THR A 4 36.05 -37.32 -0.89
C THR A 4 36.18 -35.87 -0.41
N PRO A 5 35.75 -34.86 -1.17
CA PRO A 5 35.69 -33.51 -0.63
C PRO A 5 34.63 -33.50 0.49
N ALA A 6 35.04 -33.10 1.69
CA ALA A 6 34.15 -32.90 2.82
C ALA A 6 32.95 -31.99 2.46
N PRO A 7 31.75 -32.19 3.04
CA PRO A 7 30.56 -31.46 2.66
C PRO A 7 30.67 -30.00 3.12
N ARG A 8 30.97 -29.09 2.18
CA ARG A 8 30.95 -27.62 2.35
C ARG A 8 29.52 -27.10 2.59
N ARG A 9 28.94 -27.34 3.77
CA ARG A 9 27.54 -26.99 4.13
C ARG A 9 27.38 -25.62 4.85
N ASP A 10 28.44 -25.08 5.45
CA ASP A 10 28.31 -24.04 6.48
C ASP A 10 27.80 -22.67 5.96
N GLY A 11 28.28 -22.20 4.81
CA GLY A 11 27.89 -20.89 4.27
C GLY A 11 26.42 -20.77 3.87
N SER A 12 25.78 -21.86 3.44
CA SER A 12 24.37 -21.84 3.03
C SER A 12 23.40 -21.71 4.23
N VAL A 13 23.77 -22.29 5.37
CA VAL A 13 22.97 -22.23 6.60
C VAL A 13 23.06 -20.83 7.20
N VAL A 14 24.26 -20.23 7.23
CA VAL A 14 24.44 -18.85 7.70
C VAL A 14 23.59 -17.88 6.87
N ALA A 15 23.56 -18.03 5.55
CA ALA A 15 22.72 -17.19 4.70
C ALA A 15 21.22 -17.30 5.02
N LEU A 16 20.72 -18.50 5.32
CA LEU A 16 19.33 -18.69 5.75
C LEU A 16 19.05 -18.05 7.11
N VAL A 17 19.95 -18.20 8.07
CA VAL A 17 19.80 -17.57 9.39
C VAL A 17 19.71 -16.05 9.25
N VAL A 18 20.63 -15.44 8.48
CA VAL A 18 20.64 -13.99 8.27
C VAL A 18 19.40 -13.52 7.50
N ALA A 19 18.95 -14.27 6.48
CA ALA A 19 17.69 -13.97 5.80
C ALA A 19 16.49 -14.02 6.76
N CYS A 20 16.39 -15.07 7.58
CA CYS A 20 15.33 -15.20 8.59
C CYS A 20 15.37 -14.07 9.62
N LEU A 21 16.55 -13.61 10.04
CA LEU A 21 16.69 -12.48 10.96
C LEU A 21 16.20 -11.17 10.33
N LEU A 22 16.57 -10.88 9.08
CA LEU A 22 16.08 -9.72 8.34
C LEU A 22 14.54 -9.76 8.23
N VAL A 23 13.98 -10.92 7.86
CA VAL A 23 12.52 -11.09 7.75
C VAL A 23 11.84 -10.92 9.11
N ALA A 24 12.36 -11.55 10.16
CA ALA A 24 11.80 -11.49 11.50
C ALA A 24 11.82 -10.07 12.06
N ALA A 25 12.93 -9.33 11.89
CA ALA A 25 13.08 -7.98 12.39
C ALA A 25 12.11 -6.99 11.72
N GLU A 26 11.91 -7.11 10.40
CA GLU A 26 10.91 -6.30 9.68
C GLU A 26 9.49 -6.65 10.13
N PHE A 27 9.09 -7.92 10.12
CA PHE A 27 7.69 -8.30 10.41
C PHE A 27 7.29 -8.15 11.88
N SER A 28 8.24 -8.17 12.81
CA SER A 28 7.99 -7.84 14.22
C SER A 28 7.99 -6.33 14.51
N GLY A 29 8.29 -5.49 13.52
CA GLY A 29 8.45 -4.05 13.71
C GLY A 29 9.60 -3.68 14.65
N ALA A 30 10.51 -4.61 14.93
CA ALA A 30 11.57 -4.45 15.93
C ALA A 30 12.47 -3.25 15.66
N TYR A 31 12.68 -2.87 14.39
CA TYR A 31 13.49 -1.69 14.08
C TYR A 31 12.93 -0.39 14.65
N GLY A 32 11.61 -0.20 14.63
CA GLY A 32 11.01 1.01 15.22
C GLY A 32 11.26 1.10 16.73
N VAL A 33 11.19 -0.04 17.41
CA VAL A 33 11.47 -0.13 18.85
C VAL A 33 12.97 0.02 19.13
N LEU A 34 13.81 -0.70 18.40
CA LEU A 34 15.27 -0.74 18.61
C LEU A 34 15.96 0.58 18.26
N ASP A 35 15.50 1.29 17.22
CA ASP A 35 16.08 2.58 16.82
C ASP A 35 15.85 3.67 17.90
N SER A 36 14.88 3.48 18.80
CA SER A 36 14.70 4.34 19.97
C SER A 36 15.65 3.99 21.14
N MET A 37 16.24 2.78 21.13
CA MET A 37 17.08 2.25 22.21
C MET A 37 18.57 2.21 21.85
N LEU A 38 18.91 2.19 20.56
CA LEU A 38 20.28 2.06 20.06
C LEU A 38 20.81 3.38 19.48
N PRO A 39 22.10 3.68 19.61
CA PRO A 39 22.71 4.89 19.05
C PRO A 39 22.92 4.81 17.52
N PHE A 40 22.53 3.70 16.89
CA PHE A 40 22.64 3.44 15.46
C PHE A 40 21.37 2.73 14.96
N SER A 41 21.08 2.82 13.67
CA SER A 41 19.93 2.12 13.09
C SER A 41 20.15 0.61 13.08
N GLY A 42 19.27 -0.13 13.75
CA GLY A 42 19.30 -1.59 13.77
C GLY A 42 19.13 -2.18 12.37
N PHE A 43 18.38 -1.49 11.50
CA PHE A 43 18.18 -1.87 10.11
C PHE A 43 19.48 -1.82 9.30
N THR A 44 20.22 -0.71 9.36
CA THR A 44 21.46 -0.57 8.59
C THR A 44 22.53 -1.54 9.06
N ALA A 45 22.60 -1.79 10.37
CA ALA A 45 23.51 -2.78 10.94
C ALA A 45 23.20 -4.20 10.43
N LEU A 46 21.94 -4.64 10.50
CA LEU A 46 21.56 -5.99 10.06
C LEU A 46 21.66 -6.14 8.53
N LEU A 47 21.34 -5.08 7.78
CA LEU A 47 21.55 -5.05 6.33
C LEU A 47 23.04 -5.17 5.98
N GLY A 48 23.94 -4.53 6.72
CA GLY A 48 25.39 -4.66 6.56
C GLY A 48 25.89 -6.08 6.78
N VAL A 49 25.40 -6.76 7.84
CA VAL A 49 25.67 -8.19 8.08
C VAL A 49 25.12 -9.04 6.94
N GLY A 50 23.92 -8.73 6.45
CA GLY A 50 23.31 -9.36 5.28
C GLY A 50 24.16 -9.23 4.02
N ALA A 51 24.65 -8.02 3.73
CA ALA A 51 25.48 -7.74 2.57
C ALA A 51 26.82 -8.47 2.65
N LEU A 52 27.49 -8.44 3.81
CA LEU A 52 28.72 -9.19 4.04
C LEU A 52 28.49 -10.69 3.86
N THR A 53 27.42 -11.24 4.44
CA THR A 53 27.06 -12.65 4.29
C THR A 53 26.78 -12.99 2.83
N ALA A 54 26.05 -12.14 2.10
CA ALA A 54 25.77 -12.33 0.68
C ALA A 54 27.05 -12.39 -0.14
N VAL A 55 28.03 -11.51 0.13
CA VAL A 55 29.34 -11.51 -0.54
C VAL A 55 30.15 -12.76 -0.20
N LEU A 56 30.27 -13.11 1.09
CA LEU A 56 31.03 -14.29 1.53
C LEU A 56 30.46 -15.61 1.00
N THR A 57 29.17 -15.60 0.66
CA THR A 57 28.46 -16.76 0.15
C THR A 57 28.25 -16.72 -1.38
N ALA A 58 28.63 -15.62 -2.04
CA ALA A 58 28.54 -15.41 -3.50
C ALA A 58 29.62 -16.22 -4.25
N ARG A 59 29.43 -17.53 -4.38
CA ARG A 59 30.33 -18.38 -5.19
C ARG A 59 29.79 -18.69 -6.59
N ASP A 60 28.54 -19.13 -6.72
CA ASP A 60 27.98 -19.54 -8.03
C ASP A 60 26.50 -19.14 -8.26
N TRP A 61 25.87 -18.48 -7.29
CA TRP A 61 24.41 -18.26 -7.31
C TRP A 61 23.98 -16.98 -8.04
N LEU A 62 24.94 -16.07 -8.28
CA LEU A 62 24.75 -14.89 -9.13
C LEU A 62 24.25 -15.32 -10.52
N ARG A 63 24.67 -16.49 -11.02
CA ARG A 63 24.26 -17.10 -12.31
C ARG A 63 22.79 -17.53 -12.38
N GLY A 64 21.95 -17.02 -11.50
CA GLY A 64 20.53 -17.29 -11.54
C GLY A 64 19.67 -16.44 -10.62
N LEU A 65 20.18 -15.31 -10.12
CA LEU A 65 19.30 -14.37 -9.42
C LEU A 65 18.11 -14.01 -10.31
N PRO A 66 16.88 -13.96 -9.78
CA PRO A 66 15.73 -13.50 -10.55
C PRO A 66 15.83 -11.98 -10.72
N LEU A 67 16.69 -11.56 -11.66
CA LEU A 67 17.03 -10.15 -11.94
C LEU A 67 15.82 -9.32 -12.36
N VAL A 68 14.70 -9.94 -12.74
CA VAL A 68 13.47 -9.25 -13.13
C VAL A 68 12.94 -8.36 -11.99
N VAL A 69 12.95 -8.85 -10.75
CA VAL A 69 12.51 -8.05 -9.60
C VAL A 69 13.50 -6.94 -9.28
N LEU A 70 14.81 -7.24 -9.34
CA LEU A 70 15.85 -6.25 -9.11
C LEU A 70 15.80 -5.12 -10.16
N GLY A 71 15.59 -5.48 -11.43
CA GLY A 71 15.42 -4.55 -12.53
C GLY A 71 14.16 -3.71 -12.41
N ALA A 72 13.02 -4.32 -12.01
CA ALA A 72 11.78 -3.57 -11.76
C ALA A 72 11.95 -2.57 -10.61
N MET A 73 12.60 -2.96 -9.51
CA MET A 73 12.92 -2.06 -8.41
C MET A 73 13.89 -0.95 -8.84
N ALA A 74 14.91 -1.28 -9.62
CA ALA A 74 15.85 -0.29 -10.15
C ALA A 74 15.16 0.72 -11.08
N CYS A 75 14.18 0.29 -11.89
CA CYS A 75 13.37 1.18 -12.71
C CYS A 75 12.54 2.13 -11.84
N TYR A 76 11.97 1.65 -10.74
CA TYR A 76 11.26 2.50 -9.78
C TYR A 76 12.18 3.55 -9.15
N VAL A 77 13.36 3.15 -8.67
CA VAL A 77 14.35 4.10 -8.12
C VAL A 77 14.83 5.10 -9.16
N LEU A 78 15.02 4.67 -10.42
CA LEU A 78 15.35 5.57 -11.52
C LEU A 78 14.24 6.57 -11.80
N ALA A 79 12.96 6.16 -11.71
CA ALA A 79 11.83 7.07 -11.85
C ALA A 79 11.80 8.10 -10.71
N LEU A 80 12.10 7.71 -9.47
CA LEU A 80 12.26 8.65 -8.35
C LEU A 80 13.40 9.64 -8.61
N ALA A 81 14.56 9.15 -9.08
CA ALA A 81 15.70 10.02 -9.38
C ALA A 81 15.38 11.02 -10.51
N LEU A 82 14.71 10.57 -11.57
CA LEU A 82 14.27 11.43 -12.66
C LEU A 82 13.29 12.49 -12.16
N SER A 83 12.29 12.10 -11.37
CA SER A 83 11.35 13.02 -10.73
C SER A 83 12.07 14.06 -9.86
N ALA A 84 13.07 13.63 -9.07
CA ALA A 84 13.87 14.53 -8.24
C ALA A 84 14.61 15.60 -9.05
N THR A 85 15.05 15.31 -10.28
CA THR A 85 15.70 16.32 -11.15
C THR A 85 14.76 17.40 -11.67
N GLN A 86 13.45 17.13 -11.67
CA GLN A 86 12.41 18.06 -12.15
C GLN A 86 11.54 18.59 -11.00
N SER A 87 11.98 18.35 -9.77
CA SER A 87 11.26 18.69 -8.54
C SER A 87 11.12 20.20 -8.35
N THR A 88 9.94 20.62 -7.90
CA THR A 88 9.68 21.99 -7.43
C THR A 88 9.82 22.13 -5.91
N VAL A 89 10.09 21.03 -5.20
CA VAL A 89 10.27 20.99 -3.74
C VAL A 89 11.74 20.96 -3.33
N ASN A 90 12.00 21.10 -2.03
CA ASN A 90 13.36 21.18 -1.49
C ASN A 90 14.24 20.00 -1.94
N PRO A 91 15.41 20.24 -2.58
CA PRO A 91 16.32 19.20 -3.03
C PRO A 91 16.76 18.21 -1.94
N THR A 92 16.80 18.63 -0.67
CA THR A 92 17.18 17.73 0.43
C THR A 92 16.14 16.63 0.64
N VAL A 93 14.86 16.93 0.51
CA VAL A 93 13.78 15.94 0.70
C VAL A 93 13.69 14.97 -0.46
N THR A 94 13.85 15.43 -1.69
CA THR A 94 13.91 14.53 -2.84
C THR A 94 15.17 13.67 -2.81
N ALA A 95 16.32 14.22 -2.40
CA ALA A 95 17.55 13.45 -2.19
C ALA A 95 17.38 12.37 -1.12
N THR A 96 16.71 12.66 -0.01
CA THR A 96 16.38 11.66 1.03
C THR A 96 15.50 10.55 0.46
N ALA A 97 14.42 10.89 -0.25
CA ALA A 97 13.52 9.90 -0.83
C ALA A 97 14.20 8.99 -1.87
N VAL A 98 15.07 9.55 -2.73
CA VAL A 98 15.88 8.76 -3.67
C VAL A 98 16.87 7.87 -2.92
N THR A 99 17.51 8.40 -1.87
CA THR A 99 18.45 7.63 -1.02
C THR A 99 17.75 6.47 -0.32
N ASP A 100 16.53 6.67 0.17
CA ASP A 100 15.73 5.61 0.78
C ASP A 100 15.31 4.56 -0.25
N GLY A 101 14.92 4.97 -1.47
CA GLY A 101 14.71 4.05 -2.59
C GLY A 101 15.96 3.21 -2.93
N LEU A 102 17.15 3.82 -2.91
CA LEU A 102 18.42 3.11 -3.10
C LEU A 102 18.70 2.10 -1.98
N LYS A 103 18.42 2.45 -0.72
CA LYS A 103 18.54 1.50 0.41
C LYS A 103 17.59 0.30 0.22
N GLU A 104 16.37 0.54 -0.26
CA GLU A 104 15.41 -0.52 -0.56
C GLU A 104 15.86 -1.41 -1.72
N LEU A 105 16.48 -0.84 -2.77
CA LEU A 105 17.08 -1.59 -3.87
C LEU A 105 18.22 -2.50 -3.38
N VAL A 106 19.11 -1.97 -2.53
CA VAL A 106 20.19 -2.74 -1.89
C VAL A 106 19.61 -3.85 -1.02
N PHE A 107 18.57 -3.55 -0.23
CA PHE A 107 17.87 -4.54 0.58
C PHE A 107 17.31 -5.69 -0.27
N VAL A 108 16.64 -5.39 -1.39
CA VAL A 108 16.15 -6.39 -2.34
C VAL A 108 17.28 -7.24 -2.90
N ALA A 109 18.41 -6.63 -3.30
CA ALA A 109 19.57 -7.35 -3.83
C ALA A 109 20.17 -8.31 -2.80
N VAL A 110 20.38 -7.84 -1.57
CA VAL A 110 20.91 -8.62 -0.45
C VAL A 110 19.97 -9.77 -0.11
N LEU A 111 18.67 -9.50 0.06
CA LEU A 111 17.70 -10.52 0.41
C LEU A 111 17.56 -11.57 -0.70
N LEU A 112 17.55 -11.16 -1.98
CA LEU A 112 17.56 -12.08 -3.11
C LEU A 112 18.77 -13.02 -3.08
N ALA A 113 19.95 -12.48 -2.80
CA ALA A 113 21.17 -13.26 -2.67
C ALA A 113 21.07 -14.28 -1.53
N LEU A 114 20.71 -13.84 -0.32
CA LEU A 114 20.60 -14.70 0.86
C LEU A 114 19.48 -15.74 0.76
N VAL A 115 18.34 -15.41 0.17
CA VAL A 115 17.26 -16.40 -0.01
C VAL A 115 17.66 -17.42 -1.08
N THR A 116 18.30 -16.99 -2.17
CA THR A 116 18.78 -17.91 -3.23
C THR A 116 19.90 -18.84 -2.72
N ALA A 117 20.72 -18.35 -1.79
CA ALA A 117 21.77 -19.07 -1.07
C ALA A 117 21.32 -20.27 -0.24
N SER A 118 20.12 -20.12 0.32
CA SER A 118 19.71 -20.88 1.49
C SER A 118 19.47 -22.35 1.16
N PRO A 119 19.69 -23.31 2.07
CA PRO A 119 19.44 -24.73 1.78
C PRO A 119 17.96 -25.00 1.44
N ARG A 120 17.70 -25.55 0.24
CA ARG A 120 16.35 -25.80 -0.30
C ARG A 120 15.42 -26.56 0.66
N ARG A 121 15.96 -27.54 1.39
CA ARG A 121 15.19 -28.40 2.32
C ARG A 121 14.48 -27.60 3.42
N TRP A 122 15.10 -26.54 3.92
CA TRP A 122 14.62 -25.81 5.10
C TRP A 122 14.17 -24.38 4.80
N ARG A 123 14.49 -23.87 3.61
CA ARG A 123 14.27 -22.48 3.21
C ARG A 123 12.84 -21.99 3.43
N TRP A 124 11.83 -22.63 2.82
CA TRP A 124 10.45 -22.14 2.87
C TRP A 124 9.78 -22.28 4.23
N PRO A 125 9.90 -23.42 4.96
CA PRO A 125 9.42 -23.49 6.33
C PRO A 125 10.08 -22.46 7.24
N ALA A 126 11.40 -22.25 7.12
CA ALA A 126 12.12 -21.29 7.96
C ALA A 126 11.70 -19.85 7.67
N LEU A 127 11.66 -19.43 6.39
CA LEU A 127 11.27 -18.07 6.00
C LEU A 127 9.81 -17.77 6.31
N ALA A 128 8.91 -18.72 6.11
CA ALA A 128 7.51 -18.54 6.50
C ALA A 128 7.39 -18.42 8.03
N THR A 129 8.15 -19.22 8.79
CA THR A 129 8.15 -19.16 10.26
C THR A 129 8.75 -17.86 10.77
N SER A 130 9.83 -17.35 10.17
CA SER A 130 10.40 -16.04 10.53
C SER A 130 9.46 -14.88 10.23
N LEU A 131 8.51 -15.06 9.30
CA LEU A 131 7.48 -14.07 8.97
C LEU A 131 6.32 -14.13 9.97
N ALA A 132 5.83 -15.34 10.28
CA ALA A 132 4.63 -15.55 11.07
C ALA A 132 4.86 -15.58 12.59
N ALA A 133 5.93 -16.22 13.07
CA ALA A 133 6.11 -16.46 14.50
C ALA A 133 6.43 -15.19 15.30
N PRO A 134 7.36 -14.30 14.86
CA PRO A 134 7.60 -13.04 15.57
C PRO A 134 6.37 -12.14 15.59
N LEU A 135 5.65 -12.08 14.47
CA LEU A 135 4.41 -11.32 14.39
C LEU A 135 3.34 -11.86 15.33
N ALA A 136 3.11 -13.17 15.32
CA ALA A 136 2.15 -13.82 16.21
C ALA A 136 2.47 -13.58 17.69
N LEU A 137 3.75 -13.59 18.06
CA LEU A 137 4.21 -13.28 19.42
C LEU A 137 3.85 -11.84 19.80
N VAL A 138 4.15 -10.87 18.94
CA VAL A 138 3.82 -9.45 19.18
C VAL A 138 2.30 -9.25 19.26
N CYS A 139 1.52 -9.97 18.44
CA CYS A 139 0.06 -9.92 18.44
C CYS A 139 -0.61 -10.41 19.73
N VAL A 140 0.13 -11.07 20.64
CA VAL A 140 -0.39 -11.47 21.96
C VAL A 140 -0.55 -10.27 22.89
N PHE A 141 0.26 -9.21 22.72
CA PHE A 141 0.22 -8.05 23.62
C PHE A 141 -1.08 -7.26 23.51
N ALA A 142 -1.58 -7.00 22.29
CA ALA A 142 -2.79 -6.22 22.07
C ALA A 142 -4.03 -6.72 22.85
N PRO A 143 -4.45 -8.01 22.76
CA PRO A 143 -5.60 -8.49 23.51
C PRO A 143 -5.37 -8.54 25.03
N ILE A 144 -4.14 -8.77 25.48
CA ILE A 144 -3.80 -8.68 26.92
C ILE A 144 -3.96 -7.24 27.39
N ASN A 145 -3.49 -6.27 26.60
CA ASN A 145 -3.54 -4.87 26.95
C ASN A 145 -4.98 -4.35 27.01
N GLU A 146 -5.79 -4.66 25.98
CA GLU A 146 -7.20 -4.25 25.89
C GLU A 146 -8.04 -4.86 27.04
N TRP A 147 -7.95 -6.17 27.25
CA TRP A 147 -8.91 -6.87 28.12
C TRP A 147 -8.41 -7.18 29.53
N VAL A 148 -7.10 -7.11 29.78
CA VAL A 148 -6.52 -7.43 31.10
C VAL A 148 -5.88 -6.20 31.74
N LEU A 149 -5.18 -5.37 30.97
CA LEU A 149 -4.36 -4.27 31.52
C LEU A 149 -4.93 -2.87 31.30
N GLY A 150 -6.12 -2.76 30.69
CA GLY A 150 -6.83 -1.49 30.52
C GLY A 150 -6.11 -0.47 29.65
N ASN A 151 -5.33 -0.91 28.65
CA ASN A 151 -4.65 -0.05 27.67
C ASN A 151 -3.59 0.91 28.22
N THR A 152 -2.99 0.58 29.36
CA THR A 152 -2.01 1.44 30.04
C THR A 152 -0.56 1.05 29.77
N TYR A 153 -0.29 -0.09 29.14
CA TYR A 153 1.06 -0.61 28.93
C TYR A 153 1.46 -0.57 27.47
N SER A 154 2.72 -0.22 27.18
CA SER A 154 3.25 -0.21 25.81
C SER A 154 4.09 -1.45 25.45
N PHE A 155 4.36 -2.32 26.44
CA PHE A 155 5.26 -3.48 26.32
C PHE A 155 6.63 -3.13 25.71
N GLY A 156 7.22 -2.00 26.14
CA GLY A 156 8.48 -1.52 25.60
C GLY A 156 8.39 -1.02 24.16
N GLY A 157 7.19 -0.67 23.70
CA GLY A 157 6.91 -0.18 22.34
C GLY A 157 6.36 -1.25 21.40
N PHE A 158 6.16 -2.49 21.84
CA PHE A 158 5.61 -3.57 21.01
C PHE A 158 4.08 -3.59 20.93
N ASP A 159 3.38 -2.81 21.75
CA ASP A 159 1.96 -2.52 21.58
C ASP A 159 1.64 -1.06 21.89
N THR A 160 1.48 -0.26 20.84
CA THR A 160 1.15 1.16 20.92
C THR A 160 -0.36 1.34 20.84
N VAL A 161 -0.97 1.84 21.91
CA VAL A 161 -2.39 2.19 21.91
C VAL A 161 -2.57 3.60 21.36
N THR A 162 -3.41 3.70 20.33
CA THR A 162 -3.75 4.96 19.66
C THR A 162 -5.23 5.28 19.89
N THR A 163 -5.55 6.55 20.13
CA THR A 163 -6.93 7.02 20.23
C THR A 163 -7.36 7.67 18.92
N ALA A 164 -8.50 7.27 18.38
CA ALA A 164 -9.10 7.96 17.24
C ALA A 164 -9.80 9.22 17.75
N LEU A 165 -9.32 10.40 17.38
CA LEU A 165 -10.03 11.66 17.61
C LEU A 165 -11.17 11.79 16.59
N GLY A 166 -12.41 11.59 17.03
CA GLY A 166 -13.62 11.76 16.22
C GLY A 166 -14.85 11.90 17.13
N VAL A 167 -15.82 12.73 16.72
CA VAL A 167 -17.03 13.01 17.50
C VAL A 167 -17.82 11.70 17.68
N GLY A 168 -17.90 11.21 18.92
CA GLY A 168 -18.73 10.08 19.31
C GLY A 168 -18.05 8.71 19.42
N VAL A 169 -16.72 8.58 19.37
CA VAL A 169 -16.08 7.26 19.51
C VAL A 169 -14.86 7.26 20.44
N ILE A 170 -15.01 6.61 21.60
CA ILE A 170 -13.96 6.35 22.60
C ILE A 170 -13.55 4.87 22.53
N ALA A 171 -12.97 4.42 21.42
CA ALA A 171 -12.45 3.06 21.32
C ALA A 171 -10.94 3.10 21.07
N ALA A 172 -10.18 2.48 21.97
CA ALA A 172 -8.75 2.28 21.84
C ALA A 172 -8.43 1.46 20.57
N ARG A 173 -7.28 1.75 19.94
CA ARG A 173 -6.82 1.03 18.75
C ARG A 173 -5.40 0.59 18.96
N HIS A 174 -5.14 -0.69 18.71
CA HIS A 174 -3.81 -1.28 18.88
C HIS A 174 -3.03 -1.20 17.57
N ALA A 175 -1.87 -0.57 17.63
CA ALA A 175 -0.95 -0.42 16.52
C ALA A 175 0.28 -1.33 16.61
N GLY A 176 0.35 -2.20 17.63
CA GLY A 176 1.50 -3.07 17.81
C GLY A 176 2.80 -2.24 17.91
N PRO A 177 3.88 -2.64 17.22
CA PRO A 177 5.19 -2.00 17.27
C PRO A 177 5.30 -0.73 16.41
N VAL A 178 4.24 -0.36 15.68
CA VAL A 178 4.23 0.81 14.80
C VAL A 178 3.34 1.92 15.35
N PRO A 179 3.55 3.19 14.96
CA PRO A 179 2.82 4.33 15.55
C PRO A 179 1.34 4.43 15.16
N ASP A 180 0.88 3.67 14.16
CA ASP A 180 -0.47 3.81 13.59
C ASP A 180 -1.10 2.44 13.28
N ALA A 181 -2.31 2.24 13.79
CA ALA A 181 -3.04 0.98 13.72
C ALA A 181 -3.44 0.55 12.29
N ASN A 182 -3.59 1.50 11.37
CA ASN A 182 -3.85 1.18 9.97
C ASN A 182 -2.59 0.60 9.31
N PHE A 183 -1.42 1.17 9.58
CA PHE A 183 -0.15 0.62 9.09
C PHE A 183 0.13 -0.75 9.71
N TRP A 184 -0.15 -0.94 10.99
CA TRP A 184 -0.05 -2.26 11.63
C TRP A 184 -0.91 -3.30 10.90
N GLY A 185 -2.13 -2.90 10.53
CA GLY A 185 -3.01 -3.72 9.71
C GLY A 185 -2.37 -4.26 8.42
N ARG A 186 -1.54 -3.46 7.73
CA ARG A 186 -0.81 -3.92 6.54
C ARG A 186 0.21 -5.02 6.84
N PHE A 187 0.86 -5.00 8.00
CA PHE A 187 1.78 -6.07 8.44
C PHE A 187 1.01 -7.36 8.66
N LEU A 188 -0.13 -7.26 9.38
CA LEU A 188 -0.98 -8.39 9.72
C LEU A 188 -1.53 -9.09 8.47
N VAL A 189 -2.10 -8.36 7.52
CA VAL A 189 -2.71 -8.97 6.31
C VAL A 189 -1.68 -9.55 5.35
N LEU A 190 -0.44 -9.06 5.38
CA LEU A 190 0.65 -9.58 4.56
C LEU A 190 1.18 -10.92 5.09
N ALA A 191 1.24 -11.09 6.42
CA ALA A 191 1.74 -12.30 7.06
C ALA A 191 0.66 -13.37 7.31
N LEU A 192 -0.61 -12.98 7.46
CA LEU A 192 -1.72 -13.89 7.75
C LEU A 192 -1.78 -15.12 6.82
N PRO A 193 -1.59 -15.00 5.49
CA PRO A 193 -1.57 -16.17 4.60
C PRO A 193 -0.43 -17.15 4.89
N PHE A 194 0.75 -16.66 5.27
CA PHE A 194 1.89 -17.49 5.63
C PHE A 194 1.65 -18.22 6.96
N ALA A 195 1.07 -17.56 7.96
CA ALA A 195 0.70 -18.18 9.21
C ALA A 195 -0.30 -19.34 8.99
N LEU A 196 -1.35 -19.11 8.18
CA LEU A 196 -2.33 -20.13 7.82
C LEU A 196 -1.69 -21.33 7.09
N VAL A 197 -0.77 -21.07 6.16
CA VAL A 197 -0.04 -22.13 5.46
C VAL A 197 0.79 -22.98 6.41
N ILE A 198 1.56 -22.38 7.32
CA ILE A 198 2.37 -23.14 8.27
C ILE A 198 1.50 -24.00 9.19
N THR A 199 0.45 -23.41 9.76
CA THR A 199 -0.46 -24.12 10.65
C THR A 199 -1.16 -25.29 9.94
N THR A 200 -1.63 -25.10 8.71
CA THR A 200 -2.25 -26.18 7.93
C THR A 200 -1.26 -27.29 7.58
N LEU A 201 0.00 -26.96 7.26
CA LEU A 201 1.05 -27.96 7.03
C LEU A 201 1.39 -28.75 8.30
N LEU A 202 1.42 -28.10 9.47
CA LEU A 202 1.65 -28.76 10.76
C LEU A 202 0.48 -29.67 11.17
N TRP A 203 -0.78 -29.21 11.02
CA TRP A 203 -1.95 -30.04 11.28
C TRP A 203 -2.00 -31.30 10.40
N ARG A 204 -1.54 -31.20 9.15
CA ARG A 204 -1.41 -32.37 8.28
C ARG A 204 -0.39 -33.37 8.79
N ARG A 205 0.75 -32.91 9.34
CA ARG A 205 1.74 -33.79 9.97
C ARG A 205 1.18 -34.45 11.23
N VAL A 206 0.38 -33.72 12.03
CA VAL A 206 -0.33 -34.27 13.19
C VAL A 206 -1.22 -35.45 12.77
N VAL A 207 -2.07 -35.23 11.77
CA VAL A 207 -3.01 -36.25 11.26
C VAL A 207 -2.26 -37.44 10.64
N ARG A 208 -1.08 -37.21 10.04
CA ARG A 208 -0.30 -38.22 9.29
C ARG A 208 0.81 -38.94 10.07
N ARG A 209 0.84 -38.88 11.42
CA ARG A 209 1.75 -39.62 12.36
C ARG A 209 2.98 -38.87 12.91
N GLU A 210 2.80 -38.10 14.00
CA GLU A 210 3.76 -37.91 15.13
C GLU A 210 3.02 -37.18 16.28
N PRO A 211 2.38 -37.88 17.24
CA PRO A 211 1.18 -37.33 17.89
C PRO A 211 1.41 -36.31 19.01
N ARG A 212 2.58 -36.24 19.66
CA ARG A 212 2.74 -35.33 20.83
C ARG A 212 3.38 -33.99 20.49
N ARG A 213 4.56 -33.99 19.85
CA ARG A 213 5.28 -32.74 19.51
C ARG A 213 4.59 -31.95 18.40
N SER A 214 4.07 -32.64 17.38
CA SER A 214 3.36 -31.98 16.28
C SER A 214 2.04 -31.36 16.74
N VAL A 215 1.34 -31.96 17.71
CA VAL A 215 0.10 -31.39 18.27
C VAL A 215 0.39 -30.11 19.03
N LEU A 216 1.40 -30.10 19.91
CA LEU A 216 1.79 -28.87 20.60
C LEU A 216 2.14 -27.75 19.62
N LEU A 217 2.94 -28.03 18.59
CA LEU A 217 3.30 -27.04 17.58
C LEU A 217 2.09 -26.57 16.75
N ALA A 218 1.17 -27.48 16.41
CA ALA A 218 -0.06 -27.12 15.71
C ALA A 218 -0.99 -26.26 16.58
N LEU A 219 -1.08 -26.53 17.89
CA LEU A 219 -1.83 -25.70 18.84
C LEU A 219 -1.19 -24.32 19.01
N VAL A 220 0.12 -24.24 19.17
CA VAL A 220 0.86 -22.97 19.29
C VAL A 220 0.66 -22.11 18.03
N THR A 221 0.79 -22.69 16.84
CA THR A 221 0.59 -21.96 15.57
C THR A 221 -0.88 -21.61 15.31
N SER A 222 -1.82 -22.40 15.82
CA SER A 222 -3.25 -22.05 15.82
C SER A 222 -3.55 -20.88 16.76
N GLY A 223 -2.99 -20.89 17.96
CA GLY A 223 -3.05 -19.77 18.90
C GLY A 223 -2.43 -18.50 18.33
N GLY A 224 -1.34 -18.62 17.57
CA GLY A 224 -0.73 -17.51 16.84
C GLY A 224 -1.64 -16.90 15.77
N ILE A 225 -2.40 -17.72 15.02
CA ILE A 225 -3.41 -17.21 14.08
C ILE A 225 -4.51 -16.46 14.83
N VAL A 226 -4.98 -17.01 15.95
CA VAL A 226 -5.99 -16.34 16.79
C VAL A 226 -5.46 -14.98 17.25
N ALA A 227 -4.23 -14.91 17.76
CA ALA A 227 -3.61 -13.65 18.16
C ALA A 227 -3.54 -12.63 17.01
N ILE A 228 -3.16 -13.06 15.79
CA ILE A 228 -3.14 -12.20 14.59
C ILE A 228 -4.56 -11.70 14.26
N LEU A 229 -5.57 -12.57 14.28
CA LEU A 229 -6.95 -12.18 13.98
C LEU A 229 -7.53 -11.23 15.03
N LEU A 230 -7.24 -11.45 16.31
CA LEU A 230 -7.61 -10.53 17.39
C LEU A 230 -6.89 -9.19 17.23
N SER A 231 -5.61 -9.19 16.86
CA SER A 231 -4.89 -7.96 16.56
C SER A 231 -5.48 -7.24 15.34
N VAL A 232 -5.86 -7.95 14.27
CA VAL A 232 -6.57 -7.36 13.12
C VAL A 232 -7.85 -6.67 13.61
N TYR A 233 -8.63 -7.34 14.45
CA TYR A 233 -9.81 -6.77 15.09
C TYR A 233 -9.49 -5.49 15.89
N LEU A 234 -8.49 -5.54 16.78
CA LEU A 234 -8.09 -4.44 17.64
C LEU A 234 -7.42 -3.27 16.91
N THR A 235 -7.00 -3.44 15.64
CA THR A 235 -6.60 -2.28 14.82
C THR A 235 -7.74 -1.31 14.57
N GLY A 236 -8.99 -1.79 14.61
CA GLY A 236 -10.19 -1.02 14.27
C GLY A 236 -10.18 -0.42 12.85
N SER A 237 -9.31 -0.92 11.95
CA SER A 237 -9.10 -0.40 10.60
C SER A 237 -9.98 -1.11 9.58
N ARG A 238 -10.91 -0.35 8.97
CA ARG A 238 -11.84 -0.86 7.95
C ARG A 238 -11.10 -1.40 6.71
N GLY A 239 -10.04 -0.71 6.30
CA GLY A 239 -9.19 -1.15 5.18
C GLY A 239 -8.46 -2.46 5.48
N THR A 240 -8.09 -2.68 6.75
CA THR A 240 -7.46 -3.94 7.19
C THR A 240 -8.44 -5.10 7.14
N PHE A 241 -9.69 -4.92 7.56
CA PHE A 241 -10.72 -5.96 7.47
C PHE A 241 -10.99 -6.38 6.03
N LEU A 242 -11.15 -5.40 5.13
CA LEU A 242 -11.33 -5.67 3.71
C LEU A 242 -10.11 -6.40 3.12
N ALA A 243 -8.90 -5.93 3.41
CA ALA A 243 -7.68 -6.56 2.94
C ALA A 243 -7.48 -7.98 3.48
N ALA A 244 -7.84 -8.25 4.75
CA ALA A 244 -7.81 -9.58 5.34
C ALA A 244 -8.79 -10.53 4.63
N ALA A 245 -10.01 -10.08 4.36
CA ALA A 245 -11.00 -10.86 3.61
C ALA A 245 -10.51 -11.18 2.19
N VAL A 246 -9.91 -10.22 1.50
CA VAL A 246 -9.29 -10.43 0.19
C VAL A 246 -8.12 -11.42 0.28
N ALA A 247 -7.26 -11.31 1.30
CA ALA A 247 -6.15 -12.24 1.54
C ALA A 247 -6.65 -13.68 1.65
N LEU A 248 -7.68 -13.90 2.47
CA LEU A 248 -8.29 -15.22 2.67
C LEU A 248 -8.93 -15.74 1.38
N ALA A 249 -9.67 -14.90 0.66
CA ALA A 249 -10.28 -15.27 -0.61
C ALA A 249 -9.21 -15.73 -1.62
N VAL A 250 -8.19 -14.90 -1.87
CA VAL A 250 -7.09 -15.21 -2.79
C VAL A 250 -6.35 -16.47 -2.36
N LEU A 251 -6.08 -16.64 -1.06
CA LEU A 251 -5.42 -17.84 -0.54
C LEU A 251 -6.23 -19.11 -0.81
N VAL A 252 -7.54 -19.09 -0.54
CA VAL A 252 -8.44 -20.24 -0.74
C VAL A 252 -8.56 -20.58 -2.24
N PHE A 253 -8.70 -19.57 -3.10
CA PHE A 253 -8.73 -19.76 -4.55
C PHE A 253 -7.39 -20.31 -5.08
N ALA A 254 -6.26 -19.75 -4.66
CA ALA A 254 -4.93 -20.19 -5.08
C ALA A 254 -4.60 -21.61 -4.57
N ALA A 255 -5.08 -21.96 -3.37
CA ALA A 255 -4.99 -23.32 -2.82
C ALA A 255 -5.84 -24.35 -3.59
N GLY A 256 -6.70 -23.91 -4.52
CA GLY A 256 -7.56 -24.78 -5.33
C GLY A 256 -8.73 -25.38 -4.55
N VAL A 257 -9.15 -24.73 -3.47
CA VAL A 257 -10.33 -25.15 -2.70
C VAL A 257 -11.58 -24.77 -3.49
N PRO A 258 -12.54 -25.69 -3.70
CA PRO A 258 -13.72 -25.40 -4.50
C PRO A 258 -14.58 -24.34 -3.81
N LEU A 259 -15.13 -23.39 -4.59
CA LEU A 259 -15.90 -22.23 -4.09
C LEU A 259 -17.05 -22.64 -3.14
N ARG A 260 -17.67 -23.81 -3.39
CA ARG A 260 -18.70 -24.40 -2.53
C ARG A 260 -18.26 -24.73 -1.09
N ARG A 261 -16.95 -24.76 -0.79
CA ARG A 261 -16.40 -24.94 0.56
C ARG A 261 -16.06 -23.61 1.25
N LEU A 262 -16.10 -22.49 0.50
CA LEU A 262 -15.86 -21.14 1.01
C LEU A 262 -17.12 -20.53 1.68
N TRP A 263 -18.24 -21.23 1.65
CA TRP A 263 -19.51 -20.74 2.20
C TRP A 263 -19.45 -20.40 3.69
N TRP A 264 -18.51 -20.99 4.46
CA TRP A 264 -18.25 -20.65 5.87
C TRP A 264 -17.46 -19.35 6.07
N VAL A 265 -16.73 -18.88 5.04
CA VAL A 265 -15.98 -17.62 5.11
C VAL A 265 -16.91 -16.41 5.02
N VAL A 266 -18.08 -16.58 4.36
CA VAL A 266 -19.12 -15.56 4.28
C VAL A 266 -19.74 -15.24 5.66
N PRO A 267 -20.23 -16.20 6.47
CA PRO A 267 -20.70 -15.92 7.83
C PRO A 267 -19.58 -15.51 8.78
N ALA A 268 -18.35 -16.01 8.63
CA ALA A 268 -17.21 -15.55 9.43
C ALA A 268 -16.85 -14.08 9.13
N GLY A 269 -16.90 -13.67 7.85
CA GLY A 269 -16.78 -12.28 7.45
C GLY A 269 -17.97 -11.42 7.88
N ALA A 270 -19.20 -11.96 7.82
CA ALA A 270 -20.42 -11.30 8.30
C ALA A 270 -20.42 -11.10 9.81
N ALA A 271 -19.86 -12.04 10.59
CA ALA A 271 -19.75 -11.94 12.04
C ALA A 271 -18.93 -10.72 12.47
N VAL A 272 -17.95 -10.29 11.66
CA VAL A 272 -17.20 -9.04 11.88
C VAL A 272 -18.11 -7.81 11.88
N PHE A 273 -19.21 -7.82 11.11
CA PHE A 273 -20.21 -6.73 11.09
C PHE A 273 -21.14 -6.73 12.29
N VAL A 274 -21.21 -7.82 13.05
CA VAL A 274 -22.08 -7.93 14.24
C VAL A 274 -21.34 -7.48 15.51
N VAL A 275 -20.00 -7.35 15.46
CA VAL A 275 -19.23 -6.95 16.64
C VAL A 275 -19.43 -5.45 16.96
N PRO A 276 -19.85 -5.10 18.20
CA PRO A 276 -20.04 -3.71 18.63
C PRO A 276 -18.79 -2.85 18.40
N GLY A 277 -18.95 -1.65 17.84
CA GLY A 277 -17.85 -0.73 17.51
C GLY A 277 -17.22 -0.93 16.12
N VAL A 278 -17.30 -2.14 15.55
CA VAL A 278 -16.84 -2.45 14.18
C VAL A 278 -17.99 -2.41 13.17
N GLY A 279 -19.13 -3.01 13.50
CA GLY A 279 -20.32 -3.03 12.63
C GLY A 279 -20.85 -1.65 12.27
N SER A 280 -20.99 -0.77 13.27
CA SER A 280 -21.42 0.62 13.09
C SER A 280 -20.45 1.45 12.22
N ARG A 281 -19.15 1.15 12.29
CA ARG A 281 -18.11 1.77 11.46
C ARG A 281 -18.10 1.24 10.04
N LEU A 282 -18.38 -0.04 9.81
CA LEU A 282 -18.46 -0.59 8.45
C LEU A 282 -19.73 -0.13 7.73
N LEU A 283 -20.86 -0.07 8.43
CA LEU A 283 -22.12 0.46 7.88
C LEU A 283 -21.99 1.95 7.47
N SER A 284 -21.28 2.77 8.25
CA SER A 284 -21.02 4.18 7.88
C SER A 284 -20.09 4.35 6.67
N THR A 285 -19.29 3.33 6.31
CA THR A 285 -18.48 3.34 5.08
C THR A 285 -19.30 3.04 3.84
N PHE A 286 -20.37 2.25 3.94
CA PHE A 286 -21.26 1.96 2.82
C PHE A 286 -22.37 2.99 2.62
N SER A 287 -22.61 3.86 3.62
CA SER A 287 -23.61 4.93 3.56
C SER A 287 -23.06 6.26 3.02
N VAL A 288 -21.93 6.24 2.28
CA VAL A 288 -21.37 7.43 1.60
C VAL A 288 -22.30 7.79 0.43
N SER A 289 -23.38 8.49 0.74
CA SER A 289 -24.21 9.22 -0.22
C SER A 289 -23.80 10.69 -0.24
N GLU A 290 -24.07 11.39 -1.33
CA GLU A 290 -23.79 12.83 -1.57
C GLU A 290 -24.18 13.77 -0.41
N ASN A 291 -25.02 13.33 0.53
CA ASN A 291 -25.42 14.10 1.71
C ASN A 291 -24.42 14.08 2.89
N ALA A 292 -23.28 13.39 2.78
CA ALA A 292 -22.29 13.27 3.86
C ALA A 292 -21.69 14.61 4.32
N GLN A 293 -21.61 15.63 3.45
CA GLN A 293 -21.18 16.97 3.85
C GLN A 293 -22.19 17.72 4.73
N ARG A 294 -23.47 17.32 4.73
CA ARG A 294 -24.54 17.99 5.51
C ARG A 294 -24.97 17.22 6.76
N ALA A 295 -24.57 15.96 6.89
CA ALA A 295 -25.00 15.09 7.98
C ALA A 295 -23.81 14.43 8.69
N GLY A 296 -23.23 15.11 9.68
CA GLY A 296 -22.40 14.51 10.74
C GLY A 296 -21.39 13.44 10.33
N ALA A 297 -20.77 13.56 9.14
CA ALA A 297 -19.87 12.54 8.63
C ALA A 297 -18.63 12.41 9.52
N ASP A 298 -18.17 11.17 9.65
CA ASP A 298 -16.96 10.78 10.39
C ASP A 298 -15.78 11.65 9.89
N GLY A 299 -15.18 12.47 10.77
CA GLY A 299 -14.15 13.43 10.40
C GLY A 299 -12.96 12.81 9.65
N SER A 300 -12.72 11.50 9.85
CA SER A 300 -11.71 10.73 9.13
C SER A 300 -11.99 10.54 7.63
N VAL A 301 -13.26 10.53 7.20
CA VAL A 301 -13.63 10.42 5.78
C VAL A 301 -13.47 11.77 5.09
N ILE A 302 -13.92 12.85 5.73
CA ILE A 302 -13.76 14.22 5.22
C ILE A 302 -12.27 14.55 5.05
N GLU A 303 -11.45 14.24 6.06
CA GLU A 303 -10.00 14.45 6.01
C GLU A 303 -9.34 13.69 4.84
N ARG A 304 -9.76 12.45 4.56
CA ARG A 304 -9.22 11.66 3.43
C ARG A 304 -9.62 12.21 2.08
N LEU A 305 -10.89 12.58 1.90
CA LEU A 305 -11.34 13.20 0.66
C LEU A 305 -10.54 14.48 0.42
N ALA A 306 -10.31 15.24 1.48
CA ALA A 306 -9.58 16.48 1.40
C ALA A 306 -8.10 16.34 1.06
N THR A 307 -7.39 15.39 1.68
CA THR A 307 -5.98 15.14 1.36
C THR A 307 -5.81 14.51 -0.02
N GLN A 308 -6.78 13.72 -0.48
CA GLN A 308 -6.75 13.19 -1.85
C GLN A 308 -7.01 14.28 -2.89
N GLU A 309 -7.91 15.22 -2.63
CA GLU A 309 -8.11 16.39 -3.48
C GLU A 309 -6.83 17.22 -3.64
N VAL A 310 -6.09 17.43 -2.55
CA VAL A 310 -4.77 18.08 -2.59
C VAL A 310 -3.77 17.30 -3.45
N ALA A 311 -3.75 15.96 -3.36
CA ALA A 311 -2.90 15.13 -4.21
C ALA A 311 -3.27 15.25 -5.69
N LEU A 312 -4.57 15.34 -6.02
CA LEU A 312 -5.05 15.54 -7.38
C LEU A 312 -4.55 16.88 -7.96
N ARG A 313 -4.57 17.95 -7.17
CA ARG A 313 -4.02 19.26 -7.59
C ARG A 313 -2.53 19.22 -7.87
N MET A 314 -1.77 18.49 -7.05
CA MET A 314 -0.34 18.27 -7.30
C MET A 314 -0.11 17.49 -8.61
N ILE A 315 -0.96 16.51 -8.91
CA ILE A 315 -0.93 15.75 -10.17
C ILE A 315 -1.20 16.67 -11.35
N GLU A 316 -2.15 17.59 -11.25
CA GLU A 316 -2.49 18.53 -12.33
C GLU A 316 -1.32 19.48 -12.65
N GLN A 317 -0.57 19.89 -11.62
CA GLN A 317 0.60 20.75 -11.78
C GLN A 317 1.76 20.02 -12.48
N SER A 318 1.98 18.74 -12.17
CA SER A 318 3.08 17.95 -12.73
C SER A 318 2.69 16.48 -12.94
N PRO A 319 1.90 16.17 -13.99
CA PRO A 319 1.33 14.82 -14.15
C PRO A 319 2.37 13.78 -14.58
N LEU A 320 3.40 14.20 -15.32
CA LEU A 320 4.40 13.29 -15.89
C LEU A 320 5.51 12.95 -14.89
N THR A 321 6.01 13.96 -14.18
CA THR A 321 7.20 13.83 -13.32
C THR A 321 6.93 14.08 -11.85
N GLY A 322 5.72 14.53 -11.49
CA GLY A 322 5.36 14.81 -10.10
C GLY A 322 6.01 16.09 -9.59
N ILE A 323 5.60 16.52 -8.39
CA ILE A 323 6.16 17.71 -7.75
C ILE A 323 7.55 17.47 -7.13
N GLY A 324 7.95 16.19 -6.99
CA GLY A 324 9.19 15.74 -6.40
C GLY A 324 8.94 14.68 -5.30
N PRO A 325 9.77 13.61 -5.21
CA PRO A 325 9.58 12.54 -4.22
C PRO A 325 9.61 13.04 -2.77
N GLY A 326 8.64 12.64 -1.94
CA GLY A 326 8.49 13.13 -0.56
C GLY A 326 7.98 14.57 -0.45
N GLY A 327 7.66 15.21 -1.57
CA GLY A 327 7.26 16.62 -1.63
C GLY A 327 5.84 16.90 -1.14
N TYR A 328 4.98 15.89 -0.99
CA TYR A 328 3.57 16.09 -0.66
C TYR A 328 3.40 16.90 0.63
N ALA A 329 4.10 16.52 1.71
CA ALA A 329 3.96 17.20 3.00
C ALA A 329 4.45 18.67 2.97
N GLN A 330 5.43 19.00 2.13
CA GLN A 330 5.92 20.38 2.00
C GLN A 330 4.92 21.28 1.29
N VAL A 331 4.30 20.75 0.24
CA VAL A 331 3.42 21.52 -0.65
C VAL A 331 1.97 21.48 -0.15
N PHE A 332 1.64 20.54 0.74
CA PHE A 332 0.31 20.35 1.29
C PHE A 332 -0.34 21.64 1.78
N ALA A 333 0.31 22.42 2.64
CA ALA A 333 -0.32 23.63 3.20
C ALA A 333 -0.65 24.67 2.12
N ARG A 334 0.22 24.83 1.12
CA ARG A 334 0.02 25.73 -0.02
C ARG A 334 -1.14 25.27 -0.90
N GLU A 335 -1.24 23.99 -1.17
CA GLU A 335 -2.28 23.44 -2.06
C GLU A 335 -3.61 23.27 -1.33
N ALA A 336 -3.60 22.92 -0.05
CA ALA A 336 -4.79 22.90 0.81
C ALA A 336 -5.38 24.31 0.97
N ALA A 337 -4.56 25.36 0.99
CA ALA A 337 -5.05 26.75 0.96
C ALA A 337 -5.77 27.10 -0.35
N THR A 338 -5.68 26.28 -1.39
CA THR A 338 -6.42 26.50 -2.64
C THR A 338 -7.71 25.68 -2.69
N THR A 339 -7.91 24.72 -1.77
CA THR A 339 -9.10 23.88 -1.73
C THR A 339 -10.15 24.41 -0.77
N ASP A 340 -11.39 24.00 -1.02
CA ASP A 340 -12.58 24.30 -0.23
C ASP A 340 -12.64 23.54 1.12
N LEU A 341 -11.50 23.05 1.59
CA LEU A 341 -11.41 21.97 2.57
C LEU A 341 -10.72 22.45 3.85
N SER A 342 -11.45 22.45 4.96
CA SER A 342 -10.91 22.78 6.28
C SER A 342 -10.02 21.64 6.81
N LEU A 343 -8.70 21.80 6.73
CA LEU A 343 -7.73 20.82 7.27
C LEU A 343 -6.93 21.45 8.40
N THR A 344 -7.05 20.89 9.61
CA THR A 344 -6.37 21.39 10.82
C THR A 344 -4.96 20.84 11.02
N ARG A 345 -4.49 19.94 10.14
CA ARG A 345 -3.15 19.34 10.19
C ARG A 345 -2.67 18.85 8.82
N VAL A 346 -1.35 18.81 8.62
CA VAL A 346 -0.71 18.21 7.44
C VAL A 346 -0.85 16.70 7.51
N VAL A 347 -1.61 16.12 6.58
CA VAL A 347 -1.91 14.68 6.56
C VAL A 347 -1.68 14.13 5.18
N ALA A 348 -0.98 13.00 5.10
CA ALA A 348 -0.68 12.32 3.85
C ALA A 348 -1.96 11.94 3.06
N PRO A 349 -1.86 11.63 1.75
CA PRO A 349 -3.03 11.37 0.89
C PRO A 349 -3.92 10.20 1.33
N HIS A 350 -3.41 9.33 2.21
CA HIS A 350 -4.06 8.07 2.57
C HIS A 350 -4.52 7.26 1.34
N ASN A 351 -3.74 7.33 0.27
CA ASN A 351 -3.90 6.56 -0.95
C ASN A 351 -2.51 6.49 -1.62
N LEU A 352 -1.92 5.30 -1.63
CA LEU A 352 -0.56 5.10 -2.13
C LEU A 352 -0.44 5.51 -3.60
N TYR A 353 -1.45 5.21 -4.40
CA TYR A 353 -1.40 5.40 -5.84
C TYR A 353 -1.46 6.89 -6.18
N LEU A 354 -2.30 7.66 -5.49
CA LEU A 354 -2.32 9.11 -5.61
C LEU A 354 -1.03 9.73 -5.09
N ALA A 355 -0.50 9.26 -3.96
CA ALA A 355 0.76 9.75 -3.42
C ALA A 355 1.94 9.56 -4.39
N LEU A 356 2.08 8.36 -4.98
CA LEU A 356 3.13 8.07 -5.94
C LEU A 356 3.00 8.91 -7.21
N TRP A 357 1.77 9.12 -7.69
CA TRP A 357 1.54 9.94 -8.88
C TRP A 357 1.81 11.43 -8.59
N SER A 358 1.29 11.97 -7.48
CA SER A 358 1.53 13.38 -7.12
C SER A 358 3.01 13.68 -6.92
N GLU A 359 3.74 12.79 -6.25
CA GLU A 359 5.14 13.05 -5.90
C GLU A 359 6.11 12.67 -7.01
N SER A 360 5.91 11.53 -7.67
CA SER A 360 6.88 10.94 -8.61
C SER A 360 6.38 10.89 -10.06
N GLY A 361 5.20 11.46 -10.31
CA GLY A 361 4.57 11.47 -11.62
C GLY A 361 4.06 10.10 -12.05
N ILE A 362 3.49 10.06 -13.25
CA ILE A 362 2.98 8.81 -13.83
C ILE A 362 4.08 7.75 -13.98
N LEU A 363 5.34 8.16 -14.20
CA LEU A 363 6.48 7.24 -14.29
C LEU A 363 6.74 6.51 -12.96
N GLY A 364 6.73 7.24 -11.83
CA GLY A 364 6.86 6.62 -10.51
C GLY A 364 5.73 5.65 -10.20
N LEU A 365 4.48 6.02 -10.51
CA LEU A 365 3.33 5.14 -10.35
C LEU A 365 3.44 3.88 -11.21
N LEU A 366 3.75 4.00 -12.50
CA LEU A 366 3.78 2.87 -13.42
C LEU A 366 4.93 1.90 -13.13
N THR A 367 6.10 2.40 -12.74
CA THR A 367 7.23 1.54 -12.36
C THR A 367 6.97 0.82 -11.04
N TRP A 368 6.29 1.44 -10.08
CA TRP A 368 5.80 0.77 -8.87
C TRP A 368 4.78 -0.33 -9.18
N LEU A 369 3.77 -0.02 -10.02
CA LEU A 369 2.78 -1.01 -10.44
C LEU A 369 3.43 -2.16 -11.20
N ALA A 370 4.42 -1.89 -12.07
CA ALA A 370 5.16 -2.92 -12.79
C ALA A 370 5.90 -3.86 -11.83
N LEU A 371 6.50 -3.36 -10.75
CA LEU A 371 7.12 -4.17 -9.69
C LEU A 371 6.10 -5.10 -9.03
N VAL A 372 4.95 -4.58 -8.60
CA VAL A 372 3.89 -5.36 -7.93
C VAL A 372 3.29 -6.40 -8.87
N VAL A 373 2.95 -6.02 -10.11
CA VAL A 373 2.38 -6.91 -11.14
C VAL A 373 3.37 -8.02 -11.48
N THR A 374 4.65 -7.68 -11.66
CA THR A 374 5.72 -8.67 -11.87
C THR A 374 5.73 -9.69 -10.74
N ALA A 375 5.70 -9.25 -9.48
CA ALA A 375 5.69 -10.16 -8.34
C ALA A 375 4.46 -11.08 -8.33
N CYS A 376 3.27 -10.56 -8.62
CA CYS A 376 2.05 -11.35 -8.77
C CYS A 376 2.17 -12.38 -9.89
N CYS A 377 2.69 -11.99 -11.07
CA CYS A 377 2.91 -12.91 -12.19
C CYS A 377 3.90 -14.03 -11.83
N LEU A 378 4.97 -13.71 -11.10
CA LEU A 378 5.94 -14.70 -10.61
C LEU A 378 5.28 -15.67 -9.62
N ALA A 379 4.51 -15.16 -8.65
CA ALA A 379 3.79 -16.01 -7.70
C ALA A 379 2.76 -16.92 -8.38
N VAL A 380 2.00 -16.41 -9.36
CA VAL A 380 1.03 -17.19 -10.15
C VAL A 380 1.73 -18.25 -10.99
N ARG A 381 2.88 -17.92 -11.61
CA ARG A 381 3.66 -18.88 -12.38
C ARG A 381 4.22 -19.98 -11.48
N ALA A 382 4.78 -19.63 -10.32
CA ALA A 382 5.21 -20.58 -9.31
C ALA A 382 4.07 -21.50 -8.86
N LEU A 383 2.89 -20.93 -8.59
CA LEU A 383 1.69 -21.67 -8.19
C LEU A 383 1.27 -22.69 -9.26
N ARG A 384 1.27 -22.29 -10.53
CA ARG A 384 0.90 -23.15 -11.66
C ARG A 384 1.89 -24.28 -11.89
N VAL A 385 3.18 -23.97 -11.89
CA VAL A 385 4.23 -24.98 -12.06
C VAL A 385 4.20 -25.98 -10.90
N ALA A 386 4.06 -25.49 -9.66
CA ALA A 386 3.91 -26.35 -8.49
C ALA A 386 2.62 -27.20 -8.52
N ALA A 387 1.52 -26.66 -9.02
CA ALA A 387 0.26 -27.39 -9.16
C ALA A 387 0.30 -28.51 -10.20
N ALA A 388 1.13 -28.37 -11.23
CA ALA A 388 1.24 -29.32 -12.33
C ALA A 388 2.39 -30.32 -12.19
N SER A 389 3.31 -30.09 -11.25
CA SER A 389 4.51 -30.93 -11.09
C SER A 389 4.20 -32.20 -10.31
N PRO A 390 4.65 -33.38 -10.80
CA PRO A 390 4.56 -34.63 -10.05
C PRO A 390 5.63 -34.72 -8.94
N ASP A 391 6.71 -33.94 -9.02
CA ASP A 391 7.76 -33.93 -7.99
C ASP A 391 7.20 -33.34 -6.66
N PRO A 392 7.14 -34.12 -5.58
CA PRO A 392 6.66 -33.65 -4.28
C PRO A 392 7.41 -32.42 -3.75
N ARG A 393 8.69 -32.25 -4.12
CA ARG A 393 9.51 -31.10 -3.72
C ARG A 393 9.00 -29.80 -4.36
N VAL A 394 8.58 -29.87 -5.62
CA VAL A 394 8.04 -28.73 -6.38
C VAL A 394 6.58 -28.50 -6.02
N ALA A 395 5.79 -29.56 -5.90
CA ALA A 395 4.41 -29.49 -5.42
C ALA A 395 4.32 -28.85 -4.02
N GLY A 396 5.30 -29.13 -3.16
CA GLY A 396 5.44 -28.53 -1.82
C GLY A 396 5.62 -27.00 -1.81
N LEU A 397 5.98 -26.37 -2.94
CA LEU A 397 6.10 -24.90 -3.07
C LEU A 397 4.73 -24.22 -3.22
N ARG A 398 3.72 -24.95 -3.69
CA ARG A 398 2.38 -24.42 -3.99
C ARG A 398 1.76 -23.60 -2.85
N PRO A 399 1.71 -24.07 -1.58
CA PRO A 399 1.08 -23.29 -0.52
C PRO A 399 1.83 -21.98 -0.23
N TYR A 400 3.16 -21.97 -0.32
CA TYR A 400 3.96 -20.75 -0.14
C TYR A 400 3.73 -19.74 -1.28
N ALA A 401 3.59 -20.21 -2.52
CA ALA A 401 3.23 -19.36 -3.67
C ALA A 401 1.82 -18.77 -3.53
N ALA A 402 0.86 -19.56 -3.03
CA ALA A 402 -0.48 -19.07 -2.71
C ALA A 402 -0.46 -17.99 -1.61
N ALA A 403 0.33 -18.19 -0.54
CA ALA A 403 0.48 -17.21 0.53
C ALA A 403 1.14 -15.91 0.05
N ALA A 404 2.21 -16.01 -0.76
CA ALA A 404 2.88 -14.84 -1.33
C ALA A 404 1.93 -14.01 -2.21
N LEU A 405 1.17 -14.68 -3.10
CA LEU A 405 0.17 -14.01 -3.94
C LEU A 405 -0.92 -13.35 -3.10
N ALA A 406 -1.49 -14.06 -2.13
CA ALA A 406 -2.51 -13.53 -1.23
C ALA A 406 -2.03 -12.31 -0.45
N GLY A 407 -0.81 -12.37 0.09
CA GLY A 407 -0.21 -11.26 0.83
C GLY A 407 0.05 -10.02 -0.03
N ILE A 408 0.63 -10.19 -1.23
CA ILE A 408 0.89 -9.06 -2.16
C ILE A 408 -0.41 -8.38 -2.57
N VAL A 409 -1.45 -9.16 -2.90
CA VAL A 409 -2.76 -8.60 -3.29
C VAL A 409 -3.41 -7.89 -2.11
N ALA A 410 -3.41 -8.51 -0.91
CA ALA A 410 -4.01 -7.91 0.28
C ALA A 410 -3.32 -6.60 0.69
N TRP A 411 -2.00 -6.57 0.68
CA TRP A 411 -1.23 -5.35 0.96
C TRP A 411 -1.54 -4.27 -0.08
N SER A 412 -1.65 -4.63 -1.36
CA SER A 412 -2.01 -3.68 -2.43
C SER A 412 -3.41 -3.10 -2.23
N VAL A 413 -4.40 -3.93 -1.84
CA VAL A 413 -5.75 -3.46 -1.51
C VAL A 413 -5.76 -2.54 -0.30
N ALA A 414 -5.04 -2.91 0.77
CA ALA A 414 -4.87 -2.03 1.94
C ALA A 414 -4.20 -0.70 1.55
N SER A 415 -3.39 -0.69 0.50
CA SER A 415 -2.69 0.49 0.02
C SER A 415 -3.54 1.51 -0.73
N ALA A 416 -4.78 1.17 -1.09
CA ALA A 416 -5.76 2.16 -1.54
C ALA A 416 -6.18 3.14 -0.41
N PHE A 417 -5.92 2.80 0.85
CA PHE A 417 -6.36 3.58 2.03
C PHE A 417 -5.20 4.18 2.84
N LEU A 418 -3.97 4.02 2.37
CA LEU A 418 -2.77 4.37 3.11
C LEU A 418 -1.67 4.79 2.13
N HIS A 419 -0.78 5.69 2.53
CA HIS A 419 0.37 6.13 1.73
C HIS A 419 1.55 5.14 1.84
N LEU A 420 2.67 5.39 1.16
CA LEU A 420 3.83 4.49 1.24
C LEU A 420 4.53 4.66 2.58
N THR A 421 4.52 3.61 3.38
CA THR A 421 5.31 3.51 4.61
C THR A 421 5.59 2.03 4.84
N TYR A 422 6.79 1.72 5.33
CA TYR A 422 7.26 0.35 5.56
C TYR A 422 7.25 -0.52 4.29
N ALA A 423 7.78 -0.01 3.16
CA ALA A 423 7.77 -0.77 1.91
C ALA A 423 8.53 -2.12 1.99
N ARG A 424 9.52 -2.21 2.89
CA ARG A 424 10.37 -3.40 3.06
C ARG A 424 9.60 -4.69 3.37
N ILE A 425 8.51 -4.63 4.13
CA ILE A 425 7.69 -5.82 4.38
C ILE A 425 7.09 -6.40 3.09
N LEU A 426 6.62 -5.54 2.17
CA LEU A 426 6.16 -5.97 0.85
C LEU A 426 7.33 -6.51 0.01
N LEU A 427 8.46 -5.80 0.00
CA LEU A 427 9.65 -6.18 -0.77
C LEU A 427 10.16 -7.57 -0.38
N ILE A 428 10.06 -7.95 0.90
CA ILE A 428 10.35 -9.32 1.35
C ILE A 428 9.47 -10.32 0.58
N VAL A 429 8.15 -10.14 0.58
CA VAL A 429 7.23 -11.09 -0.07
C VAL A 429 7.39 -11.11 -1.58
N ILE A 430 7.74 -9.98 -2.19
CA ILE A 430 8.11 -9.89 -3.61
C ILE A 430 9.36 -10.74 -3.91
N VAL A 431 10.39 -10.64 -3.07
CA VAL A 431 11.61 -11.47 -3.18
C VAL A 431 11.28 -12.96 -3.01
N LEU A 432 10.43 -13.32 -2.05
CA LEU A 432 9.98 -14.70 -1.87
C LEU A 432 9.25 -15.23 -3.10
N ALA A 433 8.34 -14.45 -3.70
CA ALA A 433 7.63 -14.82 -4.93
C ALA A 433 8.59 -15.08 -6.10
N ALA A 434 9.62 -14.23 -6.25
CA ALA A 434 10.62 -14.38 -7.30
C ALA A 434 11.48 -15.63 -7.14
N VAL A 435 11.87 -15.96 -5.91
CA VAL A 435 12.66 -17.17 -5.64
C VAL A 435 11.79 -18.43 -5.74
N LEU A 436 10.52 -18.39 -5.31
CA LEU A 436 9.55 -19.50 -5.52
C LEU A 436 9.42 -19.84 -7.01
N ASP A 437 9.24 -18.83 -7.86
CA ASP A 437 9.14 -19.02 -9.30
C ASP A 437 10.40 -19.65 -9.90
N ARG A 438 11.57 -19.13 -9.52
CA ARG A 438 12.85 -19.66 -9.96
C ARG A 438 12.98 -21.14 -9.59
N GLU A 439 12.67 -21.50 -8.35
CA GLU A 439 12.80 -22.89 -7.89
C GLU A 439 11.84 -23.82 -8.60
N ALA A 440 10.58 -23.41 -8.78
CA ALA A 440 9.59 -24.18 -9.51
C ALA A 440 10.05 -24.45 -10.97
N ARG A 441 10.64 -23.45 -11.63
CA ARG A 441 11.16 -23.59 -13.01
C ARG A 441 12.47 -24.37 -13.10
N ALA A 442 13.38 -24.21 -12.14
CA ALA A 442 14.66 -24.91 -12.16
C ALA A 442 14.48 -26.42 -11.99
N ALA A 443 13.50 -26.85 -11.18
CA ALA A 443 13.20 -28.26 -11.00
C ALA A 443 12.57 -28.90 -12.25
N THR A 444 11.77 -28.15 -13.00
CA THR A 444 11.18 -28.63 -14.27
C THR A 444 12.16 -28.65 -15.44
N ALA A 445 13.21 -27.81 -15.42
CA ALA A 445 14.27 -27.83 -16.43
C ALA A 445 15.33 -28.92 -16.21
N ALA A 446 15.38 -29.52 -15.02
CA ALA A 446 16.36 -30.54 -14.64
C ALA A 446 15.92 -31.98 -14.94
N GLU A 447 14.76 -32.18 -15.58
CA GLU A 447 14.33 -33.47 -16.15
C GLU A 447 14.60 -33.49 -17.67
N PRO A 448 15.76 -33.99 -18.12
CA PRO A 448 15.93 -34.49 -19.49
C PRO A 448 15.53 -35.98 -19.53
N ASP A 449 14.64 -36.31 -20.47
CA ASP A 449 14.39 -37.65 -21.04
C ASP A 449 14.47 -38.88 -20.10
N VAL A 450 13.34 -39.25 -19.51
CA VAL A 450 13.02 -40.68 -19.25
C VAL A 450 11.55 -40.94 -19.64
N VAL A 451 11.38 -41.44 -20.87
CA VAL A 451 10.32 -42.24 -21.54
C VAL A 451 9.19 -42.76 -20.61
N HIS A 452 7.88 -42.76 -20.90
CA HIS A 452 7.14 -43.22 -22.09
C HIS A 452 5.71 -42.62 -22.17
N ASP A 453 5.28 -42.38 -23.41
CA ASP A 453 3.96 -42.65 -23.99
C ASP A 453 2.74 -42.76 -23.05
N VAL A 454 2.08 -41.62 -22.80
CA VAL A 454 0.63 -41.58 -22.53
C VAL A 454 0.05 -40.43 -23.33
N GLY A 455 -0.57 -40.76 -24.47
CA GLY A 455 -1.68 -40.02 -25.07
C GLY A 455 -1.50 -38.50 -25.20
N ALA A 456 -0.94 -38.09 -26.33
CA ALA A 456 -1.05 -36.77 -26.95
C ALA A 456 -2.03 -35.77 -26.30
N HIS A 457 -1.55 -34.97 -25.35
CA HIS A 457 -2.01 -33.59 -25.14
C HIS A 457 -0.76 -32.69 -25.14
N ARG A 458 -0.27 -32.42 -26.35
CA ARG A 458 0.74 -31.42 -26.64
C ARG A 458 0.13 -30.03 -26.40
N THR A 459 -0.09 -29.66 -25.14
CA THR A 459 -0.44 -28.28 -24.78
C THR A 459 0.84 -27.45 -24.84
N ASP A 460 1.14 -26.94 -26.02
CA ASP A 460 1.68 -25.60 -26.29
C ASP A 460 2.62 -24.99 -25.22
N ARG A 461 3.64 -25.75 -24.79
CA ARG A 461 4.64 -25.34 -23.78
C ARG A 461 5.63 -24.29 -24.32
N GLY A 462 5.76 -24.18 -25.65
CA GLY A 462 6.69 -23.25 -26.32
C GLY A 462 6.11 -21.85 -26.56
N SER A 463 4.80 -21.74 -26.82
CA SER A 463 4.14 -20.45 -27.09
C SER A 463 3.93 -19.64 -25.80
N PHE A 464 3.64 -20.28 -24.66
CA PHE A 464 3.21 -19.59 -23.44
C PHE A 464 4.33 -18.88 -22.66
N VAL A 465 5.56 -19.40 -22.66
CA VAL A 465 6.71 -18.66 -22.09
C VAL A 465 7.00 -17.41 -22.93
N GLY A 466 6.72 -17.49 -24.24
CA GLY A 466 6.63 -16.35 -25.15
C GLY A 466 5.48 -15.41 -24.77
N GLU A 467 4.27 -15.90 -24.51
CA GLU A 467 3.09 -15.11 -24.15
C GLU A 467 3.13 -14.49 -22.74
N VAL A 468 3.90 -15.03 -21.79
CA VAL A 468 4.10 -14.39 -20.47
C VAL A 468 5.22 -13.35 -20.52
N ARG A 469 6.27 -13.59 -21.30
CA ARG A 469 7.31 -12.58 -21.56
C ARG A 469 6.77 -11.44 -22.43
N ALA A 470 6.02 -11.79 -23.47
CA ALA A 470 5.30 -10.86 -24.32
C ALA A 470 4.12 -10.24 -23.54
N GLY A 471 3.29 -11.01 -22.83
CA GLY A 471 2.15 -10.47 -22.09
C GLY A 471 2.55 -9.53 -20.96
N ALA A 472 3.62 -9.79 -20.22
CA ALA A 472 4.12 -8.85 -19.21
C ALA A 472 4.82 -7.63 -19.84
N GLY A 473 5.61 -7.83 -20.90
CA GLY A 473 6.28 -6.73 -21.62
C GLY A 473 5.32 -5.83 -22.41
N TRP A 474 4.32 -6.41 -23.06
CA TRP A 474 3.28 -5.73 -23.83
C TRP A 474 2.17 -5.17 -22.95
N ALA A 475 1.78 -5.80 -21.84
CA ALA A 475 0.81 -5.17 -20.92
C ALA A 475 1.41 -3.96 -20.18
N VAL A 476 2.69 -4.04 -19.79
CA VAL A 476 3.41 -2.89 -19.22
C VAL A 476 3.68 -1.84 -20.29
N GLY A 477 4.17 -2.22 -21.47
CA GLY A 477 4.43 -1.31 -22.58
C GLY A 477 3.17 -0.64 -23.15
N ALA A 478 2.10 -1.40 -23.40
CA ALA A 478 0.83 -0.86 -23.89
C ALA A 478 0.06 -0.10 -22.81
N GLY A 479 0.18 -0.46 -21.54
CA GLY A 479 -0.35 0.33 -20.42
C GLY A 479 0.35 1.68 -20.27
N VAL A 480 1.68 1.69 -20.37
CA VAL A 480 2.49 2.92 -20.37
C VAL A 480 2.15 3.79 -21.59
N ILE A 481 2.11 3.22 -22.79
CA ILE A 481 1.81 3.96 -24.02
C ILE A 481 0.36 4.46 -24.02
N SER A 482 -0.62 3.66 -23.59
CA SER A 482 -2.02 4.08 -23.54
C SER A 482 -2.25 5.13 -22.45
N ALA A 483 -1.58 5.04 -21.30
CA ALA A 483 -1.63 6.07 -20.27
C ALA A 483 -0.98 7.37 -20.75
N VAL A 484 0.18 7.30 -21.40
CA VAL A 484 0.87 8.47 -21.97
C VAL A 484 0.04 9.11 -23.08
N VAL A 485 -0.56 8.32 -23.98
CA VAL A 485 -1.44 8.81 -25.06
C VAL A 485 -2.75 9.38 -24.50
N ALA A 486 -3.34 8.76 -23.47
CA ALA A 486 -4.54 9.28 -22.82
C ALA A 486 -4.27 10.58 -22.04
N VAL A 487 -3.11 10.69 -21.37
CA VAL A 487 -2.66 11.91 -20.72
C VAL A 487 -2.41 13.00 -21.76
N ALA A 488 -1.70 12.70 -22.85
CA ALA A 488 -1.45 13.65 -23.93
C ALA A 488 -2.74 14.12 -24.63
N ALA A 489 -3.69 13.20 -24.86
CA ALA A 489 -4.99 13.52 -25.44
C ALA A 489 -5.89 14.32 -24.48
N ALA A 490 -5.87 14.01 -23.18
CA ALA A 490 -6.62 14.77 -22.18
C ALA A 490 -6.06 16.19 -22.00
N PHE A 491 -4.73 16.36 -22.09
CA PHE A 491 -4.07 17.67 -22.08
C PHE A 491 -4.44 18.51 -23.32
N ALA A 492 -4.61 17.86 -24.47
CA ALA A 492 -5.01 18.52 -25.70
C ALA A 492 -6.50 18.90 -25.75
N LEU A 493 -7.34 18.35 -24.86
CA LEU A 493 -8.80 18.47 -24.88
C LEU A 493 -9.38 19.27 -23.68
N SER A 494 -8.58 19.71 -22.71
CA SER A 494 -9.06 20.52 -21.58
C SER A 494 -9.25 21.99 -21.97
N GLY A 495 -10.38 22.28 -22.64
CA GLY A 495 -10.79 23.62 -23.08
C GLY A 495 -11.59 24.46 -22.07
N GLY A 496 -11.35 24.31 -20.75
CA GLY A 496 -12.00 25.10 -19.72
C GLY A 496 -10.99 25.67 -18.71
N SER A 497 -11.18 26.91 -18.29
CA SER A 497 -10.35 27.56 -17.27
C SER A 497 -11.18 27.86 -16.03
N ARG A 498 -10.81 27.25 -14.89
CA ARG A 498 -11.37 27.56 -13.58
C ARG A 498 -10.33 28.39 -12.82
N THR A 499 -10.57 29.69 -12.65
CA THR A 499 -9.60 30.56 -11.99
C THR A 499 -9.96 30.72 -10.52
N THR A 500 -8.96 30.73 -9.65
CA THR A 500 -9.12 30.97 -8.21
C THR A 500 -8.35 32.21 -7.78
N LEU A 501 -9.00 33.03 -6.95
CA LEU A 501 -8.41 34.19 -6.29
C LEU A 501 -8.58 34.01 -4.77
N SER A 502 -7.47 34.07 -4.05
CA SER A 502 -7.45 33.87 -2.60
C SER A 502 -7.18 35.19 -1.90
N GLY A 503 -7.76 35.40 -0.71
CA GLY A 503 -7.50 36.57 0.12
C GLY A 503 -7.61 36.26 1.60
N TRP A 504 -7.08 37.12 2.47
CA TRP A 504 -7.09 36.91 3.92
C TRP A 504 -7.79 38.06 4.63
N LEU A 505 -8.67 37.71 5.58
CA LEU A 505 -9.26 38.64 6.54
C LEU A 505 -8.23 38.92 7.66
N VAL A 506 -7.66 40.13 7.62
CA VAL A 506 -6.58 40.59 8.49
C VAL A 506 -7.14 41.57 9.53
N PRO A 507 -6.97 41.31 10.83
CA PRO A 507 -7.36 42.25 11.88
C PRO A 507 -6.75 43.65 11.69
N VAL A 508 -7.51 44.68 12.00
CA VAL A 508 -7.02 46.08 11.96
C VAL A 508 -6.13 46.40 13.17
N ASP A 509 -6.31 45.68 14.27
CA ASP A 509 -5.51 45.77 15.48
C ASP A 509 -4.92 44.40 15.88
N ASP A 510 -3.91 44.42 16.75
CA ASP A 510 -3.27 43.20 17.30
C ASP A 510 -4.10 42.56 18.44
N GLY A 511 -5.39 42.89 18.54
CA GLY A 511 -6.28 42.44 19.60
C GLY A 511 -6.64 40.95 19.47
N THR A 512 -6.57 40.21 20.59
CA THR A 512 -6.97 38.79 20.65
C THR A 512 -8.46 38.57 20.38
N TYR A 513 -9.29 39.61 20.53
CA TYR A 513 -10.73 39.57 20.25
C TYR A 513 -11.04 39.38 18.76
N ALA A 514 -10.41 40.15 17.86
CA ALA A 514 -10.61 39.99 16.42
C ALA A 514 -10.12 38.61 15.94
N LEU A 515 -8.98 38.13 16.44
CA LEU A 515 -8.52 36.78 16.12
C LEU A 515 -9.50 35.68 16.61
N SER A 516 -10.09 35.84 17.79
CA SER A 516 -11.10 34.90 18.33
C SER A 516 -12.44 34.97 17.58
N LEU A 517 -12.85 36.15 17.11
CA LEU A 517 -14.08 36.33 16.36
C LEU A 517 -13.96 35.74 14.94
N ARG A 518 -12.81 35.92 14.28
CA ARG A 518 -12.50 35.36 12.95
C ARG A 518 -12.60 33.83 12.91
N THR A 519 -12.18 33.17 13.98
CA THR A 519 -12.19 31.70 14.12
C THR A 519 -13.54 31.09 14.42
N ARG A 520 -14.60 31.92 14.57
CA ARG A 520 -15.97 31.44 14.72
C ARG A 520 -16.48 30.91 13.38
N THR A 521 -17.07 29.71 13.41
CA THR A 521 -17.60 29.01 12.24
C THR A 521 -18.66 29.79 11.45
N ALA A 522 -19.29 30.80 12.07
CA ALA A 522 -20.29 31.63 11.41
C ALA A 522 -19.71 32.87 10.70
N VAL A 523 -18.52 33.36 11.07
CA VAL A 523 -18.09 34.71 10.65
C VAL A 523 -17.54 34.70 9.22
N LEU A 524 -16.50 33.90 8.96
CA LEU A 524 -15.84 33.90 7.66
C LEU A 524 -16.67 33.31 6.51
N PRO A 525 -17.38 32.17 6.70
CA PRO A 525 -18.26 31.63 5.67
C PRO A 525 -19.38 32.61 5.30
N THR A 526 -19.97 33.30 6.29
CA THR A 526 -21.01 34.31 6.03
C THR A 526 -20.45 35.50 5.27
N PHE A 527 -19.25 35.97 5.64
CA PHE A 527 -18.57 37.02 4.90
C PHE A 527 -18.30 36.61 3.44
N ALA A 528 -17.80 35.39 3.20
CA ALA A 528 -17.52 34.90 1.86
C ALA A 528 -18.80 34.79 1.00
N VAL A 529 -19.89 34.25 1.57
CA VAL A 529 -21.19 34.19 0.89
C VAL A 529 -21.74 35.59 0.59
N ALA A 530 -21.61 36.54 1.53
CA ALA A 530 -21.99 37.93 1.30
C ALA A 530 -21.16 38.56 0.18
N LEU A 531 -19.87 38.21 0.08
CA LEU A 531 -18.98 38.67 -0.97
C LEU A 531 -19.39 38.15 -2.35
N GLY A 532 -19.65 36.84 -2.48
CA GLY A 532 -20.10 36.24 -3.74
C GLY A 532 -21.47 36.75 -4.19
N SER A 533 -22.39 36.95 -3.24
CA SER A 533 -23.77 37.42 -3.52
C SER A 533 -23.89 38.92 -3.82
N ASN A 534 -22.90 39.73 -3.47
CA ASN A 534 -22.87 41.16 -3.77
C ASN A 534 -22.36 41.48 -5.18
N SER A 535 -22.07 40.46 -5.99
CA SER A 535 -21.59 40.63 -7.37
C SER A 535 -22.63 40.23 -8.41
N ARG A 536 -22.54 40.81 -9.61
CA ARG A 536 -23.38 40.40 -10.76
C ARG A 536 -22.88 39.12 -11.43
N SER A 537 -21.67 38.70 -11.08
CA SER A 537 -20.97 37.55 -11.65
C SER A 537 -21.20 36.30 -10.80
N VAL A 538 -21.38 35.13 -11.42
CA VAL A 538 -21.56 33.87 -10.68
C VAL A 538 -20.20 33.39 -10.20
N VAL A 539 -19.82 33.80 -8.99
CA VAL A 539 -18.56 33.43 -8.34
C VAL A 539 -18.86 32.64 -7.08
N ASP A 540 -18.28 31.44 -6.98
CA ASP A 540 -18.34 30.65 -5.75
C ASP A 540 -17.35 31.21 -4.73
N ALA A 541 -17.82 31.50 -3.53
CA ALA A 541 -17.06 32.22 -2.52
C ALA A 541 -17.11 31.48 -1.19
N GLN A 542 -15.94 31.11 -0.67
CA GLN A 542 -15.81 30.30 0.54
C GLN A 542 -14.85 30.94 1.54
N GLY A 543 -15.16 30.81 2.83
CA GLY A 543 -14.36 31.37 3.92
C GLY A 543 -13.95 30.30 4.92
N ASP A 544 -12.66 30.21 5.26
CA ASP A 544 -12.11 29.32 6.28
C ASP A 544 -11.85 30.09 7.60
N PRO A 545 -12.70 29.91 8.64
CA PRO A 545 -12.55 30.57 9.93
C PRO A 545 -11.17 30.38 10.57
N SER A 546 -10.54 29.21 10.38
CA SER A 546 -9.34 28.83 11.12
C SER A 546 -8.09 29.60 10.66
N SER A 547 -7.95 29.80 9.34
CA SER A 547 -6.85 30.55 8.74
C SER A 547 -7.16 32.03 8.51
N GLY A 548 -8.45 32.40 8.46
CA GLY A 548 -8.85 33.72 7.99
C GLY A 548 -8.87 33.84 6.47
N LEU A 549 -8.78 32.73 5.73
CA LEU A 549 -8.74 32.70 4.27
C LEU A 549 -10.15 32.83 3.64
N VAL A 550 -10.24 33.57 2.56
CA VAL A 550 -11.41 33.71 1.68
C VAL A 550 -10.98 33.32 0.26
N THR A 551 -11.68 32.36 -0.35
CA THR A 551 -11.39 31.85 -1.69
C THR A 551 -12.56 32.17 -2.63
N LEU A 552 -12.24 32.77 -3.77
CA LEU A 552 -13.18 33.08 -4.84
C LEU A 552 -12.86 32.23 -6.07
N THR A 553 -13.88 31.61 -6.64
CA THR A 553 -13.74 30.71 -7.80
C THR A 553 -14.69 31.11 -8.90
N ALA A 554 -14.15 31.39 -10.08
CA ALA A 554 -14.92 31.75 -11.27
C ALA A 554 -14.70 30.71 -12.38
N SER A 555 -15.78 30.41 -13.10
CA SER A 555 -15.76 29.53 -14.28
C SER A 555 -16.27 30.30 -15.48
N ALA A 556 -15.42 30.52 -16.47
CA ALA A 556 -15.78 31.24 -17.69
C ALA A 556 -15.16 30.59 -18.94
N PRO A 557 -15.65 30.94 -20.16
CA PRO A 557 -15.20 30.31 -21.41
C PRO A 557 -13.72 30.51 -21.72
N ASN A 558 -13.08 31.52 -21.13
CA ASN A 558 -11.65 31.77 -21.25
C ASN A 558 -11.09 32.38 -19.95
N GLY A 559 -9.78 32.21 -19.74
CA GLY A 559 -9.08 32.68 -18.54
C GLY A 559 -9.26 34.17 -18.25
N PRO A 560 -9.12 35.08 -19.25
CA PRO A 560 -9.29 36.51 -19.02
C PRO A 560 -10.69 36.91 -18.53
N ALA A 561 -11.75 36.27 -19.01
CA ALA A 561 -13.10 36.55 -18.51
C ALA A 561 -13.29 36.04 -17.08
N ALA A 562 -12.68 34.89 -16.73
CA ALA A 562 -12.74 34.34 -15.38
C ALA A 562 -11.97 35.24 -14.37
N ILE A 563 -10.83 35.79 -14.78
CA ILE A 563 -10.05 36.77 -14.00
C ILE A 563 -10.84 38.05 -13.77
N ALA A 564 -11.46 38.60 -14.82
CA ALA A 564 -12.25 39.83 -14.73
C ALA A 564 -13.43 39.70 -13.75
N GLN A 565 -14.09 38.53 -13.72
CA GLN A 565 -15.15 38.24 -12.74
C GLN A 565 -14.62 38.23 -11.31
N LEU A 566 -13.45 37.63 -11.06
CA LEU A 566 -12.84 37.59 -9.72
C LEU A 566 -12.40 38.97 -9.24
N GLU A 567 -11.81 39.77 -10.12
CA GLU A 567 -11.40 41.14 -9.81
C GLU A 567 -12.60 42.05 -9.49
N GLU A 568 -13.72 41.89 -10.21
CA GLU A 568 -14.97 42.59 -9.92
C GLU A 568 -15.48 42.28 -8.50
N VAL A 569 -15.51 41.00 -8.11
CA VAL A 569 -15.96 40.59 -6.77
C VAL A 569 -14.99 41.07 -5.69
N ALA A 570 -13.68 40.96 -5.93
CA ALA A 570 -12.64 41.42 -5.00
C ALA A 570 -12.63 42.94 -4.81
N ALA A 571 -13.03 43.72 -5.81
CA ALA A 571 -13.19 45.17 -5.71
C ALA A 571 -14.40 45.55 -4.83
N GLY A 572 -15.41 44.69 -4.73
CA GLY A 572 -16.59 44.88 -3.88
C GLY A 572 -16.34 44.69 -2.38
N THR A 573 -15.17 44.19 -1.98
CA THR A 573 -14.85 43.85 -0.58
C THR A 573 -15.11 44.96 0.45
N PRO A 574 -14.73 46.23 0.22
CA PRO A 574 -14.98 47.29 1.21
C PRO A 574 -16.47 47.46 1.53
N SER A 575 -17.34 47.37 0.52
CA SER A 575 -18.78 47.50 0.71
C SER A 575 -19.37 46.37 1.55
N VAL A 576 -18.87 45.15 1.39
CA VAL A 576 -19.32 43.96 2.13
C VAL A 576 -18.86 44.02 3.58
N LEU A 577 -17.63 44.47 3.83
CA LEU A 577 -17.12 44.71 5.19
C LEU A 577 -17.98 45.73 5.93
N GLU A 578 -18.36 46.83 5.28
CA GLU A 578 -19.21 47.87 5.86
C GLU A 578 -20.62 47.36 6.16
N HIS A 579 -21.26 46.65 5.21
CA HIS A 579 -22.60 46.09 5.39
C HIS A 579 -22.67 45.02 6.48
N THR A 580 -21.58 44.27 6.70
CA THR A 580 -21.49 43.23 7.74
C THR A 580 -21.01 43.78 9.09
N GLY A 581 -20.62 45.06 9.16
CA GLY A 581 -20.03 45.69 10.35
C GLY A 581 -18.65 45.13 10.73
N LEU A 582 -17.98 44.45 9.79
CA LEU A 582 -16.65 43.87 9.97
C LEU A 582 -15.52 44.84 9.60
N ASP A 583 -15.85 45.96 8.94
CA ASP A 583 -14.94 47.04 8.53
C ASP A 583 -14.13 47.64 9.69
N ARG A 584 -14.72 47.67 10.89
CA ARG A 584 -14.04 48.17 12.11
C ARG A 584 -13.01 47.21 12.67
N LEU A 585 -13.09 45.93 12.31
CA LEU A 585 -12.27 44.86 12.89
C LEU A 585 -11.30 44.25 11.89
N TYR A 586 -11.60 44.30 10.59
CA TYR A 586 -10.79 43.61 9.57
C TYR A 586 -10.62 44.40 8.27
N THR A 587 -9.51 44.12 7.61
CA THR A 587 -9.23 44.44 6.20
C THR A 587 -9.05 43.14 5.41
N VAL A 588 -9.11 43.19 4.08
CA VAL A 588 -8.81 42.03 3.24
C VAL A 588 -7.57 42.28 2.41
N ARG A 589 -6.66 41.31 2.42
CA ARG A 589 -5.50 41.26 1.52
C ARG A 589 -5.70 40.18 0.48
N TRP A 590 -5.82 40.55 -0.78
CA TRP A 590 -5.93 39.60 -1.90
C TRP A 590 -4.55 39.15 -2.39
N SER A 591 -4.45 37.90 -2.83
CA SER A 591 -3.27 37.33 -3.49
C SER A 591 -3.24 37.69 -4.97
N GLU A 592 -2.13 37.38 -5.65
CA GLU A 592 -2.12 37.33 -7.11
C GLU A 592 -3.10 36.24 -7.61
N VAL A 593 -3.77 36.51 -8.74
CA VAL A 593 -4.77 35.60 -9.33
C VAL A 593 -4.06 34.37 -9.89
N ARG A 594 -4.49 33.17 -9.48
CA ARG A 594 -3.92 31.91 -9.98
C ARG A 594 -4.88 31.24 -10.95
N VAL A 595 -4.43 31.03 -12.19
CA VAL A 595 -5.19 30.32 -13.22
C VAL A 595 -4.99 28.82 -13.05
N VAL A 596 -6.07 28.07 -12.78
CA VAL A 596 -6.03 26.60 -12.70
C VAL A 596 -6.76 26.02 -13.93
N PRO A 597 -6.10 25.19 -14.75
CA PRO A 597 -6.78 24.50 -15.85
C PRO A 597 -7.86 23.56 -15.30
N SER A 598 -9.08 23.53 -15.89
CA SER A 598 -10.12 22.60 -15.43
C SER A 598 -9.74 21.16 -15.82
N SER A 599 -9.41 20.36 -14.84
CA SER A 599 -8.77 19.03 -14.94
C SER A 599 -9.70 17.85 -14.65
N ASP A 600 -10.97 18.09 -14.25
CA ASP A 600 -11.90 17.05 -13.79
C ASP A 600 -12.04 15.85 -14.75
N ARG A 601 -11.89 16.08 -16.06
CA ARG A 601 -11.91 15.03 -17.09
C ARG A 601 -10.62 14.22 -17.19
N LEU A 602 -9.46 14.84 -16.91
CA LEU A 602 -8.14 14.21 -17.01
C LEU A 602 -7.95 13.16 -15.91
N VAL A 603 -8.39 13.46 -14.69
CA VAL A 603 -8.34 12.56 -13.54
C VAL A 603 -9.22 11.33 -13.77
N THR A 604 -10.44 11.51 -14.26
CA THR A 604 -11.37 10.39 -14.48
C THR A 604 -10.87 9.46 -15.59
N VAL A 605 -10.30 10.00 -16.67
CA VAL A 605 -9.74 9.21 -17.79
C VAL A 605 -8.48 8.46 -17.36
N VAL A 606 -7.59 9.07 -16.58
CA VAL A 606 -6.36 8.39 -16.13
C VAL A 606 -6.63 7.40 -15.00
N LEU A 607 -7.52 7.70 -14.05
CA LEU A 607 -7.95 6.73 -13.04
C LEU A 607 -8.74 5.57 -13.66
N ALA A 608 -9.56 5.82 -14.69
CA ALA A 608 -10.23 4.75 -15.45
C ALA A 608 -9.24 3.94 -16.30
N GLY A 609 -8.19 4.56 -16.85
CA GLY A 609 -7.12 3.89 -17.59
C GLY A 609 -6.21 3.05 -16.70
N ALA A 610 -5.73 3.61 -15.59
CA ALA A 610 -4.91 2.91 -14.60
C ALA A 610 -5.72 1.86 -13.82
N GLY A 611 -6.95 2.18 -13.44
CA GLY A 611 -7.91 1.26 -12.82
C GLY A 611 -8.34 0.14 -13.76
N GLY A 612 -8.59 0.45 -15.04
CA GLY A 612 -8.87 -0.53 -16.09
C GLY A 612 -7.67 -1.43 -16.41
N GLY A 613 -6.45 -0.88 -16.40
CA GLY A 613 -5.21 -1.65 -16.51
C GLY A 613 -4.98 -2.58 -15.31
N LEU A 614 -5.24 -2.10 -14.09
CA LEU A 614 -5.11 -2.89 -12.86
C LEU A 614 -6.20 -3.97 -12.75
N LEU A 615 -7.45 -3.63 -13.07
CA LEU A 615 -8.58 -4.57 -13.13
C LEU A 615 -8.41 -5.57 -14.27
N GLY A 616 -7.87 -5.15 -15.41
CA GLY A 616 -7.52 -6.03 -16.53
C GLY A 616 -6.37 -6.99 -16.19
N ALA A 617 -5.34 -6.50 -15.50
CA ALA A 617 -4.25 -7.33 -14.98
C ALA A 617 -4.74 -8.30 -13.88
N LEU A 618 -5.57 -7.83 -12.96
CA LEU A 618 -6.19 -8.64 -11.89
C LEU A 618 -7.16 -9.66 -12.47
N ALA A 619 -8.00 -9.28 -13.44
CA ALA A 619 -8.91 -10.18 -14.16
C ALA A 619 -8.12 -11.17 -15.01
N GLY A 620 -7.00 -10.76 -15.62
CA GLY A 620 -6.06 -11.64 -16.31
C GLY A 620 -5.41 -12.64 -15.35
N VAL A 621 -5.02 -12.21 -14.16
CA VAL A 621 -4.51 -13.07 -13.08
C VAL A 621 -5.59 -14.01 -12.56
N LEU A 622 -6.81 -13.54 -12.32
CA LEU A 622 -7.94 -14.34 -11.87
C LEU A 622 -8.41 -15.33 -12.95
N ALA A 623 -8.43 -14.95 -14.21
CA ALA A 623 -8.68 -15.83 -15.35
C ALA A 623 -7.56 -16.86 -15.50
N ALA A 624 -6.31 -16.43 -15.28
CA ALA A 624 -5.16 -17.32 -15.23
C ALA A 624 -5.28 -18.35 -14.09
N ILE A 625 -5.78 -17.95 -12.92
CA ILE A 625 -6.07 -18.84 -11.79
C ILE A 625 -7.25 -19.77 -12.11
N ARG A 626 -8.33 -19.28 -12.75
CA ARG A 626 -9.49 -20.09 -13.15
C ARG A 626 -9.16 -21.17 -14.18
N ARG A 627 -8.17 -20.93 -15.06
CA ARG A 627 -7.66 -21.92 -16.03
C ARG A 627 -6.80 -23.02 -15.39
N ILE A 628 -6.48 -22.91 -14.09
CA ILE A 628 -5.88 -24.00 -13.33
C ILE A 628 -6.98 -25.05 -13.12
N ARG A 629 -7.09 -26.02 -14.04
CA ARG A 629 -7.92 -27.21 -13.81
C ARG A 629 -7.45 -27.82 -12.50
N PRO A 630 -8.31 -27.97 -11.48
CA PRO A 630 -7.94 -28.77 -10.33
C PRO A 630 -7.82 -30.21 -10.83
N ARG A 631 -6.60 -30.73 -10.97
CA ARG A 631 -6.45 -32.13 -10.60
C ARG A 631 -6.76 -32.20 -9.11
N PRO A 632 -7.63 -33.09 -8.65
CA PRO A 632 -7.87 -33.31 -7.23
C PRO A 632 -6.62 -33.95 -6.60
N ALA A 633 -5.52 -33.19 -6.51
CA ALA A 633 -4.27 -33.63 -5.88
C ALA A 633 -4.39 -33.80 -4.35
N TRP A 634 -5.60 -33.60 -3.80
CA TRP A 634 -5.87 -33.83 -2.39
C TRP A 634 -6.24 -35.28 -2.07
N HIS A 635 -6.66 -36.08 -3.06
CA HIS A 635 -7.00 -37.51 -2.86
C HIS A 635 -5.93 -38.47 -3.37
N ASP A 636 -5.23 -38.18 -4.48
CA ASP A 636 -4.37 -39.20 -5.12
C ASP A 636 -2.93 -39.29 -4.58
N LEU A 637 -2.64 -38.72 -3.39
CA LEU A 637 -1.42 -39.02 -2.62
C LEU A 637 -1.70 -40.08 -1.53
N GLU A 638 -2.78 -40.83 -1.66
CA GLU A 638 -3.26 -41.81 -0.66
C GLU A 638 -2.51 -43.16 -0.68
N GLU A 639 -1.62 -43.46 -1.64
CA GLU A 639 -1.00 -44.81 -1.71
C GLU A 639 0.54 -44.92 -1.70
N THR A 640 1.32 -43.83 -1.76
CA THR A 640 2.79 -43.96 -1.68
C THR A 640 3.47 -42.79 -0.94
N ALA A 641 3.44 -42.81 0.40
CA ALA A 641 4.42 -42.14 1.26
C ALA A 641 4.40 -42.73 2.68
#